data_AF-A0A378LCM8-F1
#
_entry.id   AF-A0A378LCM8-F1
#
_cell.length_a   1.000
_cell.length_b   1.000
_cell.length_c   1.000
_cell.angle_alpha   90.00
_cell.angle_beta   90.00
_cell.angle_gamma   90.00
#
_symmetry.space_group_name_H-M   'P 1'
#
loop_
_entity.id
_entity.type
_entity.pdbx_description
1 polymer ?
#
loop_
_entity_poly.entity_id
_entity_poly.type
_entity_poly.pdbx_seq_one_letter_code
_entity_poly.pdbx_strand_id
1 'polypeptide(L)'
;MNMFNKVESKSFTLTMLGTDTVYTPTLKAIKNKDKKPPLKIEDYPKGETLSLVSTLIKTENPVINHKQPVPYQSSDVAVVNGPKTDGTNVGDKIGIGLGIALNAIVRGQTELNDIAHSRGGVESILIAHELNAIKDSINSCENFEQLIQELTKQQTNRKNSKPFNNTPDIIKPLLTQLPQSTPEKQQWFGALKSNLAKASMNLFIIDPVPGDCWPVTWYDQRFFTLPPIVKYAEFTYYENERSDWGFTPIYVEASNPAEQRVVRNTLPGHHGTGSAGNNASQKSVVVSPEKTKATHVQKLMIFKLLKFLSSHGVAFKDAKEIFHEPTGLGGKYITFLEEMRGDGFDVEQFDFPAIFRKLYDKIYANRAAYEAFNATHYPLMGVAPQRKVLRTNHKYGFLTENFPKSTGYVNEEHSVLMKEYFFKILKVDSHKERTLVELIKSAQAVLSKNIKVITNLSSSVVEHPIAPAAILDSENARKDVLNSFGTLIQRVSQQYLMDDWSAEHKQKEKEELFAAIIGLFTEFEELKKIDNQTIKEFVASLIDMSLKGIIQTVDQQHANIEEEFNRLRTPTDTNLKVYFNSLLTQINKDESYSGLEINPEIVRIFESPAFAELANYPIRIKIEYICQQLQEKLPKSVTEKNLVDQLTERFEELYGSSFNEFEKLYHQIEVFINDTAALGRQFITEEAVFNKHELFLRKKAEALIDVAAQKFYRDRPNALPALAEKGTFKEAVERHAINKYGVIDRLKQEKEQLNALSRRMEEQLRTKDRQNEEVNASLEEEKAKKTEYHAAMNDDKEAEYLLLINKKLIPLTEEYLTSLRSQLSIKAKGLEQDEKTKQKDARIQSKIDKATELYNILRNSEQIPHPKMRLRTFYTQLDKYEENFIAHDDPDLVRYRRNAVIAAGILLSFIFPGLIVLAIYTNVGLSSVKSCYFWQSSGQNAVSSLNRHRAAAGVPFADAVKDEVVNEDEEANIKSPSPEVM
;
A
#
# COMPACT_ATOMS: atom_id res chain seq x y z
N MET A 1 42.65 37.12 13.51
CA MET A 1 41.64 38.10 13.06
C MET A 1 40.76 38.44 14.25
N ASN A 2 40.47 39.72 14.53
CA ASN A 2 39.64 40.07 15.69
C ASN A 2 38.18 39.68 15.41
N MET A 3 37.63 38.76 16.20
CA MET A 3 36.30 38.20 16.00
C MET A 3 35.14 39.18 16.27
N PHE A 4 35.43 40.35 16.83
CA PHE A 4 34.43 41.36 17.20
C PHE A 4 34.37 42.57 16.25
N ASN A 5 35.27 42.65 15.27
CA ASN A 5 35.24 43.76 14.32
C ASN A 5 34.02 43.61 13.40
N LYS A 6 33.10 44.58 13.46
CA LYS A 6 31.97 44.66 12.54
C LYS A 6 32.49 44.83 11.11
N VAL A 7 31.99 44.02 10.19
CA VAL A 7 32.34 44.05 8.77
C VAL A 7 31.24 44.83 8.02
N GLU A 8 31.61 45.58 6.98
CA GLU A 8 30.64 46.30 6.15
C GLU A 8 29.76 45.35 5.31
N SER A 9 30.34 44.23 4.86
CA SER A 9 29.64 43.15 4.15
C SER A 9 28.57 42.51 5.03
N LYS A 10 27.37 42.32 4.47
CA LYS A 10 26.28 41.58 5.13
C LYS A 10 26.37 40.07 4.92
N SER A 11 27.11 39.66 3.89
CA SER A 11 27.23 38.25 3.49
C SER A 11 28.55 37.63 3.97
N PHE A 12 28.53 36.32 4.21
CA PHE A 12 29.74 35.52 4.45
C PHE A 12 29.67 34.21 3.69
N THR A 13 30.77 33.79 3.05
CA THR A 13 30.86 32.53 2.32
C THR A 13 31.66 31.48 3.07
N LEU A 14 31.03 30.35 3.40
CA LEU A 14 31.70 29.13 3.81
C LEU A 14 31.92 28.23 2.58
N THR A 15 33.06 27.55 2.52
CA THR A 15 33.35 26.57 1.48
C THR A 15 33.79 25.27 2.12
N MET A 16 33.00 24.21 1.90
CA MET A 16 33.24 22.88 2.48
C MET A 16 33.68 21.90 1.37
N LEU A 17 34.98 21.57 1.35
CA LEU A 17 35.54 20.70 0.31
C LEU A 17 35.19 19.22 0.54
N GLY A 18 35.19 18.44 -0.55
CA GLY A 18 34.87 17.01 -0.53
C GLY A 18 35.95 16.12 0.09
N THR A 19 35.66 14.83 0.26
CA THR A 19 36.59 13.85 0.82
C THR A 19 37.98 13.91 0.17
N ASP A 20 39.03 13.91 1.00
CA ASP A 20 40.44 14.04 0.64
C ASP A 20 40.80 15.24 -0.26
N THR A 21 39.87 16.18 -0.43
CA THR A 21 40.08 17.37 -1.25
C THR A 21 40.69 18.49 -0.42
N VAL A 22 41.79 19.04 -0.93
CA VAL A 22 42.53 20.13 -0.31
C VAL A 22 42.48 21.38 -1.18
N TYR A 23 42.53 22.54 -0.53
CA TYR A 23 42.51 23.85 -1.18
C TYR A 23 43.58 23.97 -2.28
N THR A 24 43.12 23.98 -3.53
CA THR A 24 43.94 23.95 -4.75
C THR A 24 43.39 24.91 -5.80
N PRO A 25 43.52 26.24 -5.63
CA PRO A 25 42.90 27.23 -6.52
C PRO A 25 43.55 27.34 -7.90
N THR A 26 44.80 26.89 -8.07
CA THR A 26 45.56 26.94 -9.33
C THR A 26 46.43 25.70 -9.49
N LEU A 27 46.77 25.34 -10.74
CA LEU A 27 47.80 24.34 -10.99
C LEU A 27 49.17 24.80 -10.44
N LYS A 28 49.92 23.93 -9.77
CA LYS A 28 51.35 24.19 -9.51
C LYS A 28 52.05 24.35 -10.86
N ALA A 29 52.76 25.46 -11.09
CA ALA A 29 53.49 25.67 -12.34
C ALA A 29 54.35 24.44 -12.69
N ILE A 30 54.05 23.78 -13.81
CA ILE A 30 54.79 22.62 -14.28
C ILE A 30 56.23 23.09 -14.55
N LYS A 31 57.17 22.64 -13.72
CA LYS A 31 58.58 23.06 -13.82
C LYS A 31 59.35 22.51 -15.02
N ASN A 32 58.74 21.73 -15.92
CA ASN A 32 59.43 21.20 -17.12
C ASN A 32 58.45 20.90 -18.26
N LYS A 33 58.54 21.64 -19.37
CA LYS A 33 57.76 21.42 -20.61
C LYS A 33 58.27 20.25 -21.47
N ASP A 34 59.42 19.65 -21.13
CA ASP A 34 60.13 18.67 -21.96
C ASP A 34 59.85 17.19 -21.64
N LYS A 35 58.81 16.88 -20.84
CA LYS A 35 58.43 15.49 -20.57
C LYS A 35 57.20 15.09 -21.38
N LYS A 36 57.24 13.88 -21.96
CA LYS A 36 56.05 13.21 -22.52
C LYS A 36 54.88 13.35 -21.55
N PRO A 37 53.65 13.60 -22.03
CA PRO A 37 52.49 13.73 -21.16
C PRO A 37 52.41 12.49 -20.25
N PRO A 38 52.23 12.69 -18.93
CA PRO A 38 52.20 11.56 -18.00
C PRO A 38 51.04 10.62 -18.33
N LEU A 39 51.22 9.31 -18.14
CA LEU A 39 50.15 8.32 -18.28
C LEU A 39 48.98 8.55 -17.30
N LYS A 40 49.22 9.27 -16.20
CA LYS A 40 48.22 9.70 -15.21
C LYS A 40 48.07 11.22 -15.26
N ILE A 41 46.83 11.70 -15.35
CA ILE A 41 46.54 13.14 -15.30
C ILE A 41 46.43 13.58 -13.83
N GLU A 42 46.93 14.76 -13.48
CA GLU A 42 46.70 15.36 -12.16
C GLU A 42 45.20 15.53 -11.88
N ASP A 43 44.77 15.47 -10.62
CA ASP A 43 43.34 15.49 -10.28
C ASP A 43 42.67 16.84 -10.60
N TYR A 44 43.40 17.95 -10.43
CA TYR A 44 42.88 19.32 -10.63
C TYR A 44 43.78 20.15 -11.57
N PRO A 45 43.88 19.79 -12.87
CA PRO A 45 44.82 20.41 -13.80
C PRO A 45 44.54 21.89 -14.09
N LYS A 46 43.43 22.44 -13.58
CA LYS A 46 43.04 23.84 -13.73
C LYS A 46 42.60 24.50 -12.42
N GLY A 47 43.03 23.92 -11.30
CA GLY A 47 42.48 24.24 -9.99
C GLY A 47 41.17 23.51 -9.72
N GLU A 48 40.94 23.23 -8.44
CA GLU A 48 39.71 22.70 -7.89
C GLU A 48 38.67 23.84 -7.85
N THR A 49 37.47 23.57 -8.36
CA THR A 49 36.45 24.57 -8.66
C THR A 49 36.03 25.42 -7.46
N LEU A 50 35.76 24.81 -6.30
CA LEU A 50 35.34 25.55 -5.11
C LEU A 50 36.48 26.42 -4.57
N SER A 51 37.69 25.88 -4.54
CA SER A 51 38.91 26.61 -4.19
C SER A 51 39.14 27.81 -5.10
N LEU A 52 39.04 27.60 -6.41
CA LEU A 52 39.20 28.66 -7.42
C LEU A 52 38.17 29.77 -7.20
N VAL A 53 36.87 29.43 -7.12
CA VAL A 53 35.80 30.43 -6.93
C VAL A 53 35.97 31.20 -5.62
N SER A 54 36.38 30.53 -4.55
CA SER A 54 36.62 31.16 -3.24
C SER A 54 37.69 32.26 -3.31
N THR A 55 38.70 32.11 -4.16
CA THR A 55 39.76 33.13 -4.33
C THR A 55 39.32 34.36 -5.11
N LEU A 56 38.17 34.30 -5.79
CA LEU A 56 37.59 35.40 -6.55
C LEU A 56 36.73 36.32 -5.69
N ILE A 57 36.31 35.86 -4.51
CA ILE A 57 35.53 36.68 -3.58
C ILE A 57 36.39 37.87 -3.14
N LYS A 58 35.81 39.07 -3.25
CA LYS A 58 36.49 40.30 -2.84
C LYS A 58 36.72 40.27 -1.34
N THR A 59 37.98 40.28 -0.93
CA THR A 59 38.37 40.15 0.47
C THR A 59 39.64 40.94 0.80
N GLU A 60 39.78 41.34 2.06
CA GLU A 60 40.96 42.03 2.58
C GLU A 60 41.92 41.05 3.28
N ASN A 61 43.19 41.06 2.87
CA ASN A 61 44.30 40.35 3.53
C ASN A 61 43.98 38.90 3.94
N PRO A 62 43.61 38.01 3.00
CA PRO A 62 43.28 36.62 3.34
C PRO A 62 44.50 35.90 3.92
N VAL A 63 44.28 35.16 5.01
CA VAL A 63 45.28 34.30 5.63
C VAL A 63 45.33 32.98 4.87
N ILE A 64 46.52 32.62 4.36
CA ILE A 64 46.74 31.38 3.61
C ILE A 64 47.69 30.47 4.39
N ASN A 65 47.21 29.30 4.84
CA ASN A 65 48.01 28.30 5.53
C ASN A 65 47.60 26.87 5.18
N HIS A 66 48.25 26.28 4.17
CA HIS A 66 47.97 24.93 3.68
C HIS A 66 48.14 23.80 4.71
N LYS A 67 48.75 24.06 5.87
CA LYS A 67 48.91 23.06 6.94
C LYS A 67 47.71 23.00 7.88
N GLN A 68 46.81 23.99 7.82
CA GLN A 68 45.66 24.09 8.70
C GLN A 68 44.41 23.46 8.06
N PRO A 69 43.43 23.02 8.88
CA PRO A 69 42.14 22.56 8.38
C PRO A 69 41.38 23.63 7.56
N VAL A 70 41.64 24.91 7.84
CA VAL A 70 41.08 26.08 7.17
C VAL A 70 42.21 26.81 6.43
N PRO A 71 42.60 26.36 5.24
CA PRO A 71 43.80 26.88 4.57
C PRO A 71 43.64 28.26 3.96
N TYR A 72 42.43 28.75 3.75
CA TYR A 72 42.16 30.08 3.20
C TYR A 72 41.05 30.73 4.03
N GLN A 73 41.35 31.84 4.69
CA GLN A 73 40.40 32.50 5.59
C GLN A 73 40.53 34.02 5.57
N SER A 74 39.38 34.69 5.60
CA SER A 74 39.26 36.14 5.72
C SER A 74 37.96 36.52 6.46
N SER A 75 37.61 37.81 6.44
CA SER A 75 36.34 38.33 6.98
C SER A 75 35.13 37.87 6.18
N ASP A 76 35.30 37.61 4.89
CA ASP A 76 34.21 37.42 3.93
C ASP A 76 34.10 35.97 3.42
N VAL A 77 35.18 35.21 3.51
CA VAL A 77 35.23 33.82 3.04
C VAL A 77 36.15 32.95 3.89
N ALA A 78 35.76 31.69 4.08
CA ALA A 78 36.63 30.64 4.60
C ALA A 78 36.48 29.34 3.82
N VAL A 79 37.61 28.69 3.51
CA VAL A 79 37.67 27.37 2.87
C VAL A 79 38.12 26.35 3.89
N VAL A 80 37.33 25.30 4.09
CA VAL A 80 37.62 24.16 4.97
C VAL A 80 38.01 22.97 4.09
N ASN A 81 39.21 22.44 4.31
CA ASN A 81 39.66 21.20 3.66
C ASN A 81 38.74 20.04 4.03
N GLY A 82 38.49 19.14 3.09
CA GLY A 82 37.56 18.06 3.31
C GLY A 82 38.03 17.01 4.33
N PRO A 83 37.13 16.12 4.72
CA PRO A 83 37.43 15.04 5.65
C PRO A 83 38.27 13.94 4.99
N LYS A 84 38.85 13.07 5.81
CA LYS A 84 39.56 11.87 5.35
C LYS A 84 38.57 10.85 4.77
N THR A 85 39.05 10.00 3.86
CA THR A 85 38.24 8.88 3.30
C THR A 85 37.58 7.99 4.36
N ASP A 86 38.23 7.74 5.49
CA ASP A 86 37.66 6.93 6.59
C ASP A 86 36.58 7.64 7.42
N GLY A 87 36.31 8.93 7.17
CA GLY A 87 35.31 9.72 7.88
C GLY A 87 35.66 10.07 9.33
N THR A 88 36.85 9.74 9.82
CA THR A 88 37.23 9.86 11.25
C THR A 88 37.21 11.29 11.78
N ASN A 89 37.39 12.29 10.91
CA ASN A 89 37.52 13.70 11.27
C ASN A 89 36.36 14.56 10.75
N VAL A 90 35.26 13.98 10.29
CA VAL A 90 34.14 14.79 9.78
C VAL A 90 33.49 15.62 10.91
N GLY A 91 33.44 15.10 12.14
CA GLY A 91 33.01 15.89 13.29
C GLY A 91 33.84 17.16 13.50
N ASP A 92 35.14 17.05 13.22
CA ASP A 92 36.05 18.20 13.24
C ASP A 92 35.67 19.24 12.19
N LYS A 93 35.35 18.79 10.96
CA LYS A 93 34.97 19.69 9.85
C LYS A 93 33.66 20.42 10.14
N ILE A 94 32.65 19.71 10.63
CA ILE A 94 31.35 20.28 11.00
C ILE A 94 31.52 21.30 12.13
N GLY A 95 32.22 20.94 13.21
CA GLY A 95 32.44 21.85 14.34
C GLY A 95 33.25 23.09 13.97
N ILE A 96 34.26 22.94 13.10
CA ILE A 96 35.03 24.08 12.57
C ILE A 96 34.14 24.98 11.70
N GLY A 97 33.42 24.42 10.73
CA GLY A 97 32.53 25.18 9.84
C GLY A 97 31.43 25.92 10.61
N LEU A 98 30.80 25.24 11.58
CA LEU A 98 29.81 25.85 12.47
C LEU A 98 30.41 27.01 13.28
N GLY A 99 31.60 26.83 13.86
CA GLY A 99 32.29 27.89 14.59
C GLY A 99 32.60 29.11 13.73
N ILE A 100 33.05 28.90 12.49
CA ILE A 100 33.30 29.97 11.51
C ILE A 100 32.01 30.73 11.20
N ALA A 101 30.92 30.00 10.92
CA ALA A 101 29.61 30.59 10.63
C ALA A 101 29.08 31.43 11.80
N LEU A 102 29.14 30.90 13.04
CA LEU A 102 28.72 31.64 14.23
C LEU A 102 29.56 32.90 14.45
N ASN A 103 30.87 32.82 14.22
CA ASN A 103 31.76 33.98 14.29
C ASN A 103 31.42 35.04 13.22
N ALA A 104 30.95 34.65 12.04
CA ALA A 104 30.46 35.58 11.03
C ALA A 104 29.18 36.30 11.49
N ILE A 105 28.23 35.56 12.05
CA ILE A 105 27.00 36.13 12.62
C ILE A 105 27.32 37.11 13.76
N VAL A 106 28.29 36.81 14.61
CA VAL A 106 28.76 37.72 15.67
C VAL A 106 29.29 39.04 15.12
N ARG A 107 29.97 39.01 13.96
CA ARG A 107 30.42 40.23 13.25
C ARG A 107 29.30 41.00 12.55
N GLY A 108 28.07 40.48 12.54
CA GLY A 108 26.90 41.09 11.91
C GLY A 108 26.63 40.60 10.47
N GLN A 109 27.35 39.59 10.00
CA GLN A 109 27.11 38.96 8.69
C GLN A 109 25.97 37.95 8.85
N THR A 110 24.74 38.37 8.56
CA THR A 110 23.53 37.55 8.76
C THR A 110 23.11 36.76 7.52
N GLU A 111 23.73 37.02 6.36
CA GLU A 111 23.45 36.30 5.12
C GLU A 111 24.58 35.30 4.84
N LEU A 112 24.40 34.04 5.24
CA LEU A 112 25.40 33.00 5.04
C LEU A 112 25.22 32.31 3.69
N ASN A 113 26.30 32.10 2.96
CA ASN A 113 26.33 31.32 1.73
C ASN A 113 27.30 30.15 1.92
N ASP A 114 26.89 28.93 1.59
CA ASP A 114 27.76 27.75 1.67
C ASP A 114 27.85 27.07 0.31
N ILE A 115 29.07 26.86 -0.16
CA ILE A 115 29.36 26.14 -1.40
C ILE A 115 30.16 24.88 -1.06
N ALA A 116 29.68 23.72 -1.52
CA ALA A 116 30.20 22.46 -1.03
C ALA A 116 30.15 21.34 -2.05
N HIS A 117 31.00 20.33 -1.88
CA HIS A 117 31.07 19.15 -2.74
C HIS A 117 31.17 17.86 -1.93
N SER A 118 30.54 16.78 -2.40
CA SER A 118 30.69 15.44 -1.82
C SER A 118 30.30 15.39 -0.34
N ARG A 119 31.15 14.82 0.52
CA ARG A 119 30.98 14.81 1.98
C ARG A 119 30.85 16.21 2.58
N GLY A 120 31.56 17.20 2.03
CA GLY A 120 31.43 18.60 2.43
C GLY A 120 30.01 19.13 2.25
N GLY A 121 29.27 18.64 1.23
CA GLY A 121 27.85 18.94 1.05
C GLY A 121 26.97 18.41 2.18
N VAL A 122 27.26 17.21 2.65
CA VAL A 122 26.56 16.59 3.79
C VAL A 122 26.92 17.31 5.10
N GLU A 123 28.19 17.69 5.27
CA GLU A 123 28.63 18.51 6.40
C GLU A 123 27.90 19.87 6.44
N SER A 124 27.72 20.52 5.28
CA SER A 124 27.02 21.81 5.15
C SER A 124 25.55 21.71 5.55
N ILE A 125 24.86 20.62 5.17
CA ILE A 125 23.48 20.35 5.60
C ILE A 125 23.41 20.22 7.12
N LEU A 126 24.35 19.48 7.73
CA LEU A 126 24.40 19.36 9.19
C LEU A 126 24.72 20.69 9.87
N ILE A 127 25.65 21.49 9.34
CA ILE A 127 25.94 22.85 9.84
C ILE A 127 24.67 23.70 9.83
N ALA A 128 23.88 23.66 8.75
CA ALA A 128 22.61 24.37 8.67
C ALA A 128 21.63 23.92 9.77
N HIS A 129 21.55 22.61 10.06
CA HIS A 129 20.71 22.09 11.14
C HIS A 129 21.17 22.56 12.52
N GLU A 130 22.49 22.57 12.78
CA GLU A 130 23.01 23.08 14.05
C GLU A 130 22.77 24.59 14.19
N LEU A 131 22.95 25.38 13.13
CA LEU A 131 22.65 26.82 13.16
C LEU A 131 21.17 27.07 13.43
N ASN A 132 20.26 26.29 12.83
CA ASN A 132 18.83 26.40 13.11
C ASN A 132 18.50 26.03 14.56
N ALA A 133 19.08 24.95 15.08
CA ALA A 133 18.88 24.53 16.47
C ALA A 133 19.39 25.58 17.48
N ILE A 134 20.53 26.23 17.20
CA ILE A 134 21.02 27.37 17.99
C ILE A 134 20.04 28.53 17.88
N LYS A 135 19.54 28.86 16.68
CA LYS A 135 18.57 29.94 16.46
C LYS A 135 17.30 29.75 17.29
N ASP A 136 16.81 28.53 17.39
CA ASP A 136 15.60 28.20 18.15
C ASP A 136 15.85 28.23 19.67
N SER A 137 17.03 27.80 20.13
CA SER A 137 17.34 27.64 21.56
C SER A 137 17.95 28.88 22.22
N ILE A 138 18.65 29.76 21.48
CA ILE A 138 19.46 30.85 22.06
C ILE A 138 18.66 31.83 22.92
N ASN A 139 17.36 31.99 22.65
CA ASN A 139 16.48 32.87 23.43
C ASN A 139 16.22 32.34 24.84
N SER A 140 16.24 31.02 25.02
CA SER A 140 16.10 30.34 26.31
C SER A 140 17.39 30.32 27.14
N CYS A 141 18.54 30.65 26.53
CA CYS A 141 19.82 30.74 27.21
C CYS A 141 20.08 32.18 27.71
N GLU A 142 20.63 32.30 28.91
CA GLU A 142 21.01 33.56 29.54
C GLU A 142 22.47 33.94 29.28
N ASN A 143 23.34 32.95 29.05
CA ASN A 143 24.78 33.13 28.88
C ASN A 143 25.41 32.05 27.98
N PHE A 144 26.70 32.23 27.69
CA PHE A 144 27.50 31.32 26.89
C PHE A 144 27.50 29.89 27.43
N GLU A 145 27.66 29.72 28.75
CA GLU A 145 27.77 28.40 29.39
C GLU A 145 26.48 27.57 29.23
N GLN A 146 25.32 28.20 29.42
CA GLN A 146 24.02 27.54 29.20
C GLN A 146 23.82 27.12 27.73
N LEU A 147 24.25 27.95 26.77
CA LEU A 147 24.20 27.59 25.35
C LEU A 147 25.05 26.35 25.06
N ILE A 148 26.29 26.31 25.55
CA ILE A 148 27.18 25.15 25.36
C ILE A 148 26.61 23.89 26.02
N GLN A 149 26.00 24.01 27.21
CA GLN A 149 25.33 22.89 27.88
C GLN A 149 24.17 22.33 27.03
N GLU A 150 23.33 23.20 26.46
CA GLU A 150 22.21 22.79 25.62
C GLU A 150 22.71 22.10 24.33
N LEU A 151 23.75 22.64 23.67
CA LEU A 151 24.35 21.99 22.51
C LEU A 151 24.95 20.62 22.84
N THR A 152 25.62 20.51 23.99
CA THR A 152 26.18 19.24 24.47
C THR A 152 25.09 18.21 24.75
N LYS A 153 23.97 18.65 25.34
CA LYS A 153 22.80 17.81 25.60
C LYS A 153 22.16 17.32 24.30
N GLN A 154 21.95 18.21 23.32
CA GLN A 154 21.43 17.85 22.00
C GLN A 154 22.32 16.82 21.31
N GLN A 155 23.64 17.03 21.33
CA GLN A 155 24.61 16.10 20.75
C GLN A 155 24.57 14.73 21.44
N THR A 156 24.45 14.70 22.77
CA THR A 156 24.36 13.46 23.55
C THR A 156 23.07 12.70 23.22
N ASN A 157 21.94 13.40 23.10
CA ASN A 157 20.67 12.79 22.72
C ASN A 157 20.72 12.15 21.33
N ARG A 158 21.38 12.81 20.36
CA ARG A 158 21.56 12.26 19.00
C ARG A 158 22.40 10.99 19.01
N LYS A 159 23.52 10.98 19.73
CA LYS A 159 24.38 9.78 19.89
C LYS A 159 23.65 8.60 20.52
N ASN A 160 22.67 8.87 21.40
CA ASN A 160 21.91 7.83 22.09
C ASN A 160 20.62 7.39 21.36
N SER A 161 20.23 8.08 20.29
CA SER A 161 19.01 7.77 19.53
C SER A 161 19.15 6.47 18.71
N LYS A 162 18.01 5.82 18.39
CA LYS A 162 17.95 4.61 17.56
C LYS A 162 17.50 4.94 16.12
N PRO A 163 18.04 4.26 15.08
CA PRO A 163 19.18 3.32 15.14
C PRO A 163 20.42 4.04 15.69
N PHE A 164 21.38 3.30 16.28
CA PHE A 164 22.57 3.92 16.88
C PHE A 164 23.26 4.79 15.82
N ASN A 165 23.00 6.10 15.86
CA ASN A 165 23.46 7.03 14.83
C ASN A 165 24.96 7.22 15.03
N ASN A 166 25.75 7.03 13.98
CA ASN A 166 27.16 7.39 13.95
C ASN A 166 27.35 8.92 13.84
N THR A 167 26.54 9.71 14.58
CA THR A 167 26.66 11.17 14.59
C THR A 167 28.04 11.53 15.17
N PRO A 168 28.93 12.16 14.39
CA PRO A 168 30.28 12.47 14.82
C PRO A 168 30.27 13.51 15.94
N ASP A 169 31.27 13.51 16.81
CA ASP A 169 31.38 14.54 17.84
C ASP A 169 31.77 15.90 17.25
N ILE A 170 30.91 16.91 17.41
CA ILE A 170 31.14 18.27 16.89
C ILE A 170 31.48 19.28 17.99
N ILE A 171 31.22 18.96 19.26
CA ILE A 171 31.29 19.93 20.37
C ILE A 171 32.75 20.30 20.66
N LYS A 172 33.63 19.31 20.79
CA LYS A 172 35.05 19.58 21.07
C LYS A 172 35.70 20.43 19.96
N PRO A 173 35.53 20.12 18.67
CA PRO A 173 36.03 20.97 17.59
C PRO A 173 35.40 22.36 17.56
N LEU A 174 34.08 22.48 17.78
CA LEU A 174 33.39 23.77 17.86
C LEU A 174 34.03 24.67 18.93
N LEU A 175 34.26 24.15 20.14
CA LEU A 175 34.84 24.92 21.24
C LEU A 175 36.23 25.50 20.92
N THR A 176 36.98 24.90 19.99
CA THR A 176 38.27 25.46 19.54
C THR A 176 38.14 26.72 18.69
N GLN A 177 36.97 26.96 18.11
CA GLN A 177 36.67 28.13 17.28
C GLN A 177 36.04 29.29 18.07
N LEU A 178 35.65 29.05 19.32
CA LEU A 178 34.95 30.00 20.18
C LEU A 178 35.91 30.72 21.13
N PRO A 179 35.53 31.89 21.69
CA PRO A 179 36.40 32.62 22.62
C PRO A 179 36.67 31.81 23.89
N GLN A 180 37.88 31.95 24.43
CA GLN A 180 38.30 31.18 25.61
C GLN A 180 38.16 31.98 26.91
N SER A 181 38.36 33.29 26.87
CA SER A 181 38.27 34.15 28.05
C SER A 181 36.81 34.47 28.42
N THR A 182 36.51 34.57 29.71
CA THR A 182 35.16 34.85 30.20
C THR A 182 34.56 36.15 29.67
N PRO A 183 35.29 37.29 29.63
CA PRO A 183 34.74 38.54 29.08
C PRO A 183 34.36 38.42 27.60
N GLU A 184 35.23 37.80 26.80
CA GLU A 184 34.99 37.61 25.36
C GLU A 184 33.82 36.65 25.11
N LYS A 185 33.66 35.60 25.92
CA LYS A 185 32.52 34.66 25.83
C LYS A 185 31.18 35.37 25.99
N GLN A 186 31.06 36.26 26.98
CA GLN A 186 29.80 36.98 27.20
C GLN A 186 29.53 38.03 26.12
N GLN A 187 30.58 38.73 25.66
CA GLN A 187 30.47 39.65 24.53
C GLN A 187 30.03 38.92 23.25
N TRP A 188 30.63 37.76 22.98
CA TRP A 188 30.30 36.92 21.84
C TRP A 188 28.87 36.41 21.90
N PHE A 189 28.44 35.91 23.07
CA PHE A 189 27.07 35.43 23.26
C PHE A 189 26.03 36.54 23.05
N GLY A 190 26.26 37.73 23.63
CA GLY A 190 25.37 38.87 23.45
C GLY A 190 25.27 39.30 21.98
N ALA A 191 26.40 39.38 21.28
CA ALA A 191 26.43 39.69 19.86
C ALA A 191 25.72 38.63 19.01
N LEU A 192 25.99 37.34 19.25
CA LEU A 192 25.35 36.23 18.56
C LEU A 192 23.83 36.29 18.74
N LYS A 193 23.36 36.41 19.99
CA LYS A 193 21.93 36.48 20.33
C LYS A 193 21.23 37.63 19.60
N SER A 194 21.89 38.79 19.47
CA SER A 194 21.34 39.95 18.76
C SER A 194 21.22 39.76 17.24
N ASN A 195 22.16 39.04 16.63
CA ASN A 195 22.26 38.91 15.17
C ASN A 195 21.58 37.64 14.63
N LEU A 196 21.54 36.56 15.40
CA LEU A 196 21.10 35.23 14.95
C LEU A 196 19.64 35.18 14.53
N ALA A 197 18.76 36.02 15.12
CA ALA A 197 17.36 36.13 14.72
C ALA A 197 17.21 36.46 13.22
N LYS A 198 18.12 37.29 12.69
CA LYS A 198 18.15 37.72 11.28
C LYS A 198 18.94 36.78 10.38
N ALA A 199 19.61 35.77 10.93
CA ALA A 199 20.45 34.89 10.15
C ALA A 199 19.63 34.03 9.18
N SER A 200 20.13 33.93 7.95
CA SER A 200 19.66 33.05 6.88
C SER A 200 20.85 32.39 6.19
N MET A 201 20.62 31.24 5.56
CA MET A 201 21.64 30.48 4.84
C MET A 201 21.18 30.15 3.42
N ASN A 202 22.10 30.17 2.46
CA ASN A 202 21.90 29.67 1.11
C ASN A 202 22.93 28.59 0.80
N LEU A 203 22.54 27.53 0.12
CA LEU A 203 23.38 26.36 -0.15
C LEU A 203 23.57 26.14 -1.65
N PHE A 204 24.79 25.89 -2.09
CA PHE A 204 25.09 25.31 -3.40
C PHE A 204 25.92 24.04 -3.20
N ILE A 205 25.29 22.89 -3.39
CA ILE A 205 25.86 21.60 -3.04
C ILE A 205 26.03 20.73 -4.29
N ILE A 206 27.26 20.30 -4.52
CA ILE A 206 27.64 19.42 -5.61
C ILE A 206 27.71 17.99 -5.06
N ASP A 207 26.87 17.12 -5.60
CA ASP A 207 26.89 15.67 -5.46
C ASP A 207 27.06 15.19 -4.00
N PRO A 208 26.09 15.48 -3.11
CA PRO A 208 26.23 15.27 -1.66
C PRO A 208 26.25 13.78 -1.32
N VAL A 209 27.41 13.25 -0.91
CA VAL A 209 27.61 11.82 -0.61
C VAL A 209 27.94 11.65 0.87
N PRO A 210 27.09 10.97 1.67
CA PRO A 210 27.31 10.75 3.10
C PRO A 210 28.28 9.61 3.39
N GLY A 211 28.55 8.74 2.40
CA GLY A 211 29.33 7.50 2.52
C GLY A 211 28.49 6.35 3.03
N ASP A 212 28.18 5.43 2.12
CA ASP A 212 27.41 4.20 2.33
C ASP A 212 28.28 2.94 2.25
N CYS A 213 29.59 3.08 2.42
CA CYS A 213 30.50 1.93 2.48
C CYS A 213 30.43 1.27 3.86
N TRP A 214 30.01 0.01 3.91
CA TRP A 214 30.07 -0.78 5.14
C TRP A 214 31.54 -1.00 5.57
N PRO A 215 31.94 -0.84 6.85
CA PRO A 215 31.14 -0.52 8.04
C PRO A 215 30.98 1.00 8.32
N VAL A 216 31.61 1.87 7.52
CA VAL A 216 31.58 3.34 7.65
C VAL A 216 30.30 3.91 6.99
N THR A 217 29.13 3.37 7.35
CA THR A 217 27.86 3.95 6.91
C THR A 217 27.39 4.96 7.95
N TRP A 218 27.23 6.19 7.49
CA TRP A 218 26.74 7.29 8.31
C TRP A 218 25.22 7.29 8.28
N TYR A 219 24.60 7.27 9.45
CA TYR A 219 23.15 7.28 9.58
C TYR A 219 22.73 8.55 10.33
N ASP A 220 22.13 9.50 9.60
CA ASP A 220 21.53 10.71 10.16
C ASP A 220 20.34 11.14 9.32
N GLN A 221 19.14 11.15 9.91
CA GLN A 221 17.91 11.51 9.19
C GLN A 221 17.90 12.97 8.72
N ARG A 222 18.72 13.83 9.33
CA ARG A 222 18.82 15.25 8.94
C ARG A 222 19.44 15.44 7.57
N PHE A 223 20.16 14.44 7.03
CA PHE A 223 20.68 14.49 5.66
C PHE A 223 19.59 14.74 4.63
N PHE A 224 18.38 14.23 4.85
CA PHE A 224 17.32 14.26 3.85
C PHE A 224 16.44 15.51 3.92
N THR A 225 16.69 16.44 4.85
CA THR A 225 15.85 17.63 5.02
C THR A 225 16.67 18.90 5.22
N LEU A 226 16.17 20.03 4.74
CA LEU A 226 16.76 21.35 4.96
C LEU A 226 15.99 22.10 6.05
N PRO A 227 16.68 22.66 7.07
CA PRO A 227 16.03 23.40 8.14
C PRO A 227 15.59 24.81 7.69
N PRO A 228 14.62 25.46 8.36
CA PRO A 228 14.03 26.74 7.95
C PRO A 228 14.98 27.94 7.82
N ILE A 229 16.17 27.87 8.45
CA ILE A 229 17.23 28.88 8.27
C ILE A 229 17.73 28.92 6.82
N VAL A 230 17.63 27.82 6.07
CA VAL A 230 18.00 27.75 4.66
C VAL A 230 16.89 28.36 3.80
N LYS A 231 17.18 29.40 3.02
CA LYS A 231 16.19 30.08 2.16
C LYS A 231 16.27 29.65 0.71
N TYR A 232 17.48 29.43 0.20
CA TYR A 232 17.72 28.90 -1.12
C TYR A 232 18.70 27.73 -1.04
N ALA A 233 18.44 26.66 -1.78
CA ALA A 233 19.40 25.58 -1.97
C ALA A 233 19.41 25.11 -3.43
N GLU A 234 20.60 24.87 -3.97
CA GLU A 234 20.80 24.25 -5.27
C GLU A 234 21.67 23.01 -5.16
N PHE A 235 21.17 21.88 -5.69
CA PHE A 235 21.87 20.61 -5.71
C PHE A 235 22.18 20.19 -7.14
N THR A 236 23.42 19.76 -7.38
CA THR A 236 23.83 19.16 -8.65
C THR A 236 24.26 17.71 -8.46
N TYR A 237 23.70 16.78 -9.25
CA TYR A 237 24.05 15.36 -9.23
C TYR A 237 24.75 14.94 -10.52
N TYR A 238 25.74 14.05 -10.43
CA TYR A 238 26.42 13.56 -11.65
C TYR A 238 25.79 12.30 -12.24
N GLU A 239 25.61 12.20 -13.55
CA GLU A 239 24.84 11.08 -14.12
C GLU A 239 25.65 9.81 -14.36
N ASN A 240 26.96 9.94 -14.54
CA ASN A 240 27.87 8.88 -14.99
C ASN A 240 28.82 8.40 -13.88
N GLU A 241 28.59 8.80 -12.63
CA GLU A 241 29.21 8.11 -11.50
C GLU A 241 28.63 6.69 -11.39
N ARG A 242 29.52 5.71 -11.31
CA ARG A 242 29.18 4.28 -11.34
C ARG A 242 29.93 3.48 -10.28
N SER A 243 30.60 4.10 -9.33
CA SER A 243 31.10 3.39 -8.16
C SER A 243 29.94 2.74 -7.43
N ASP A 244 29.99 1.41 -7.25
CA ASP A 244 28.84 0.63 -6.78
C ASP A 244 28.46 0.92 -5.32
N TRP A 245 29.44 1.40 -4.54
CA TRP A 245 29.31 1.77 -3.13
C TRP A 245 30.14 3.01 -2.81
N GLY A 246 29.82 3.68 -1.70
CA GLY A 246 30.56 4.82 -1.16
C GLY A 246 30.25 6.16 -1.81
N PHE A 247 29.57 6.16 -2.96
CA PHE A 247 29.29 7.34 -3.80
C PHE A 247 27.78 7.53 -4.11
N THR A 248 26.91 6.88 -3.33
CA THR A 248 25.47 7.10 -3.41
C THR A 248 25.14 8.47 -2.82
N PRO A 249 24.66 9.44 -3.62
CA PRO A 249 24.33 10.76 -3.12
C PRO A 249 22.97 10.76 -2.40
N ILE A 250 22.75 11.72 -1.49
CA ILE A 250 21.47 11.91 -0.81
C ILE A 250 20.51 12.80 -1.61
N TYR A 251 19.22 12.47 -1.54
CA TYR A 251 18.14 13.32 -2.05
C TYR A 251 17.53 14.14 -0.91
N VAL A 252 17.76 15.45 -0.93
CA VAL A 252 17.42 16.36 0.19
C VAL A 252 16.14 17.13 -0.12
N GLU A 253 15.22 17.24 0.82
CA GLU A 253 13.93 17.94 0.73
C GLU A 253 13.87 19.20 1.61
N ALA A 254 12.96 20.14 1.31
CA ALA A 254 12.71 21.30 2.17
C ALA A 254 11.82 20.89 3.35
N SER A 255 12.12 21.39 4.55
CA SER A 255 11.21 21.22 5.70
C SER A 255 9.97 22.13 5.60
N ASN A 256 10.10 23.29 4.94
CA ASN A 256 9.02 24.20 4.63
C ASN A 256 9.06 24.64 3.15
N PRO A 257 8.46 23.86 2.23
CA PRO A 257 8.47 24.14 0.79
C PRO A 257 7.85 25.50 0.39
N ALA A 258 7.03 26.12 1.25
CA ALA A 258 6.40 27.41 0.95
C ALA A 258 7.37 28.60 1.10
N GLU A 259 8.39 28.47 1.95
CA GLU A 259 9.36 29.54 2.25
C GLU A 259 10.78 29.23 1.77
N GLN A 260 11.03 27.99 1.35
CA GLN A 260 12.34 27.52 0.93
C GLN A 260 12.33 27.14 -0.54
N ARG A 261 13.26 27.72 -1.31
CA ARG A 261 13.44 27.36 -2.72
C ARG A 261 14.54 26.31 -2.84
N VAL A 262 14.19 25.12 -3.34
CA VAL A 262 15.15 24.04 -3.60
C VAL A 262 15.19 23.71 -5.08
N VAL A 263 16.34 23.91 -5.70
CA VAL A 263 16.63 23.60 -7.11
C VAL A 263 17.48 22.32 -7.14
N ARG A 264 17.16 21.39 -8.04
CA ARG A 264 17.93 20.15 -8.23
C ARG A 264 18.12 19.90 -9.71
N ASN A 265 19.36 19.63 -10.11
CA ASN A 265 19.71 19.37 -11.51
C ASN A 265 20.72 18.22 -11.60
N THR A 266 20.76 17.57 -12.76
CA THR A 266 21.84 16.64 -13.11
C THR A 266 22.83 17.28 -14.08
N LEU A 267 24.07 16.78 -14.07
CA LEU A 267 25.07 17.03 -15.09
C LEU A 267 25.75 15.70 -15.49
N PRO A 268 26.11 15.49 -16.75
CA PRO A 268 26.87 14.31 -17.14
C PRO A 268 28.30 14.38 -16.57
N GLY A 269 28.87 13.22 -16.26
CA GLY A 269 30.17 13.09 -15.60
C GLY A 269 30.18 12.09 -14.45
N HIS A 270 31.39 11.77 -13.96
CA HIS A 270 31.61 11.13 -12.66
C HIS A 270 31.71 12.16 -11.53
N HIS A 271 31.80 11.70 -10.28
CA HIS A 271 31.78 12.51 -9.05
C HIS A 271 32.74 13.72 -9.04
N GLY A 272 33.91 13.60 -9.67
CA GLY A 272 34.94 14.65 -9.72
C GLY A 272 34.84 15.58 -10.94
N THR A 273 33.92 15.35 -11.87
CA THR A 273 33.94 15.98 -13.22
C THR A 273 33.88 17.51 -13.16
N GLY A 274 32.99 18.07 -12.34
CA GLY A 274 32.85 19.53 -12.20
C GLY A 274 33.92 20.17 -11.32
N SER A 275 34.80 19.39 -10.69
CA SER A 275 35.94 19.90 -9.92
C SER A 275 37.26 19.77 -10.68
N ALA A 276 37.44 18.69 -11.45
CA ALA A 276 38.68 18.34 -12.14
C ALA A 276 38.88 19.06 -13.49
N GLY A 277 37.83 19.16 -14.32
CA GLY A 277 37.94 19.81 -15.63
C GLY A 277 38.82 19.11 -16.65
N ASN A 278 38.91 17.77 -16.59
CA ASN A 278 39.72 16.94 -17.48
C ASN A 278 38.91 15.79 -18.10
N ASN A 279 39.56 14.95 -18.92
CA ASN A 279 38.95 13.78 -19.58
C ASN A 279 39.26 12.46 -18.84
N ALA A 280 39.83 12.53 -17.64
CA ALA A 280 40.26 11.37 -16.88
C ALA A 280 39.12 10.81 -16.03
N SER A 281 39.12 9.48 -15.88
CA SER A 281 38.30 8.77 -14.91
C SER A 281 38.80 9.00 -13.48
N GLN A 282 38.08 8.42 -12.53
CA GLN A 282 38.42 8.43 -11.10
C GLN A 282 39.75 7.72 -10.78
N LYS A 283 40.34 6.99 -11.74
CA LYS A 283 41.68 6.37 -11.65
C LYS A 283 42.77 7.19 -12.34
N SER A 284 42.46 8.45 -12.70
CA SER A 284 43.36 9.40 -13.36
C SER A 284 43.80 8.98 -14.77
N VAL A 285 43.00 8.15 -15.46
CA VAL A 285 43.25 7.67 -16.84
C VAL A 285 42.26 8.30 -17.81
N VAL A 286 42.72 8.79 -18.96
CA VAL A 286 41.84 9.32 -20.01
C VAL A 286 40.97 8.22 -20.58
N VAL A 287 39.65 8.43 -20.56
CA VAL A 287 38.68 7.48 -21.12
C VAL A 287 37.78 8.06 -22.20
N SER A 288 37.73 9.39 -22.34
CA SER A 288 36.90 10.02 -23.36
C SER A 288 37.37 9.62 -24.78
N PRO A 289 36.45 9.29 -25.70
CA PRO A 289 36.78 8.98 -27.10
C PRO A 289 37.52 10.11 -27.80
N GLU A 290 38.26 9.76 -28.87
CA GLU A 290 38.96 10.74 -29.70
C GLU A 290 38.03 11.87 -30.16
N LYS A 291 38.55 13.11 -30.18
CA LYS A 291 37.84 14.35 -30.57
C LYS A 291 36.71 14.80 -29.64
N THR A 292 36.37 14.05 -28.59
CA THR A 292 35.38 14.44 -27.59
C THR A 292 36.03 15.02 -26.31
N LYS A 293 35.29 15.81 -25.52
CA LYS A 293 35.82 16.47 -24.30
C LYS A 293 34.81 16.48 -23.15
N ALA A 294 35.26 16.07 -21.96
CA ALA A 294 34.48 16.14 -20.73
C ALA A 294 34.69 17.45 -19.91
N THR A 295 35.56 18.35 -20.38
CA THR A 295 35.98 19.56 -19.63
C THR A 295 34.91 20.66 -19.47
N HIS A 296 33.75 20.55 -20.14
CA HIS A 296 32.76 21.64 -20.20
C HIS A 296 31.95 21.79 -18.91
N VAL A 297 31.75 20.70 -18.17
CA VAL A 297 30.99 20.68 -16.91
C VAL A 297 31.67 21.50 -15.81
N GLN A 298 33.01 21.46 -15.69
CA GLN A 298 33.73 22.34 -14.75
C GLN A 298 33.50 23.81 -15.07
N LYS A 299 33.53 24.18 -16.37
CA LYS A 299 33.30 25.58 -16.79
C LYS A 299 31.91 26.05 -16.42
N LEU A 300 30.90 25.23 -16.69
CA LEU A 300 29.53 25.50 -16.29
C LEU A 300 29.44 25.68 -14.77
N MET A 301 30.04 24.76 -14.00
CA MET A 301 30.03 24.81 -12.54
C MET A 301 30.62 26.10 -11.99
N ILE A 302 31.75 26.57 -12.53
CA ILE A 302 32.37 27.85 -12.16
C ILE A 302 31.36 29.00 -12.35
N PHE A 303 30.74 29.11 -13.53
CA PHE A 303 29.77 30.19 -13.77
C PHE A 303 28.49 30.04 -12.93
N LYS A 304 28.04 28.81 -12.63
CA LYS A 304 26.90 28.58 -11.74
C LYS A 304 27.18 29.05 -10.32
N LEU A 305 28.37 28.78 -9.79
CA LEU A 305 28.79 29.27 -8.48
C LEU A 305 28.93 30.80 -8.45
N LEU A 306 29.49 31.41 -9.51
CA LEU A 306 29.55 32.87 -9.63
C LEU A 306 28.16 33.50 -9.64
N LYS A 307 27.22 32.95 -10.41
CA LYS A 307 25.81 33.39 -10.44
C LYS A 307 25.16 33.22 -9.07
N PHE A 308 25.33 32.07 -8.44
CA PHE A 308 24.78 31.78 -7.12
C PHE A 308 25.27 32.80 -6.10
N LEU A 309 26.58 32.98 -5.94
CA LEU A 309 27.15 33.88 -4.95
C LEU A 309 26.80 35.36 -5.21
N SER A 310 26.88 35.83 -6.46
CA SER A 310 26.50 37.21 -6.82
C SER A 310 25.02 37.49 -6.53
N SER A 311 24.13 36.53 -6.83
CA SER A 311 22.69 36.64 -6.53
C SER A 311 22.39 36.66 -5.03
N HIS A 312 23.36 36.30 -4.17
CA HIS A 312 23.24 36.28 -2.72
C HIS A 312 24.26 37.21 -2.03
N GLY A 313 24.52 38.36 -2.65
CA GLY A 313 25.18 39.50 -2.01
C GLY A 313 26.71 39.44 -1.96
N VAL A 314 27.34 38.47 -2.64
CA VAL A 314 28.80 38.32 -2.64
C VAL A 314 29.43 39.15 -3.75
N ALA A 315 30.32 40.07 -3.37
CA ALA A 315 31.12 40.84 -4.31
C ALA A 315 32.37 40.07 -4.77
N PHE A 316 32.76 40.28 -6.02
CA PHE A 316 33.94 39.66 -6.63
C PHE A 316 35.04 40.68 -6.91
N LYS A 317 36.30 40.22 -6.93
CA LYS A 317 37.42 40.95 -7.52
C LYS A 317 37.40 40.83 -9.06
N ASP A 318 38.42 41.33 -9.74
CA ASP A 318 38.53 41.16 -11.20
C ASP A 318 38.51 39.66 -11.59
N ALA A 319 37.42 39.24 -12.23
CA ALA A 319 37.20 37.85 -12.61
C ALA A 319 38.08 37.40 -13.79
N LYS A 320 38.89 38.27 -14.42
CA LYS A 320 39.83 37.87 -15.49
C LYS A 320 40.74 36.71 -15.10
N GLU A 321 41.03 36.55 -13.81
CA GLU A 321 41.85 35.47 -13.28
C GLU A 321 41.37 34.07 -13.70
N ILE A 322 40.07 33.83 -13.89
CA ILE A 322 39.54 32.50 -14.29
C ILE A 322 39.87 32.10 -15.73
N PHE A 323 40.30 33.06 -16.55
CA PHE A 323 40.67 32.87 -17.95
C PHE A 323 42.18 32.65 -18.12
N HIS A 324 42.99 32.75 -17.07
CA HIS A 324 44.42 32.46 -17.15
C HIS A 324 44.67 30.98 -17.45
N GLU A 325 45.76 30.67 -18.17
CA GLU A 325 46.12 29.29 -18.57
C GLU A 325 46.14 28.27 -17.40
N PRO A 326 46.66 28.58 -16.19
CA PRO A 326 46.65 27.64 -15.06
C PRO A 326 45.29 27.54 -14.31
N THR A 327 44.21 28.13 -14.84
CA THR A 327 42.91 28.26 -14.17
C THR A 327 41.74 27.80 -15.05
N GLY A 328 40.60 27.48 -14.41
CA GLY A 328 39.44 26.75 -14.93
C GLY A 328 39.06 26.93 -16.41
N LEU A 329 38.89 28.16 -16.89
CA LEU A 329 38.40 28.40 -18.26
C LEU A 329 39.52 28.29 -19.30
N GLY A 330 40.69 28.89 -19.01
CA GLY A 330 41.89 28.91 -19.86
C GLY A 330 41.88 29.98 -20.97
N GLY A 331 43.08 30.37 -21.42
CA GLY A 331 43.29 31.62 -22.21
C GLY A 331 42.60 31.69 -23.57
N LYS A 332 42.24 30.57 -24.19
CA LYS A 332 41.54 30.56 -25.48
C LYS A 332 40.10 31.11 -25.44
N TYR A 333 39.55 31.32 -24.25
CA TYR A 333 38.24 31.93 -24.06
C TYR A 333 38.34 33.45 -23.87
N ILE A 334 39.55 34.03 -23.99
CA ILE A 334 39.77 35.48 -23.92
C ILE A 334 39.06 36.22 -25.07
N THR A 335 38.88 35.62 -26.25
CA THR A 335 38.13 36.25 -27.35
C THR A 335 36.65 36.49 -27.01
N PHE A 336 36.06 35.69 -26.11
CA PHE A 336 34.74 35.98 -25.53
C PHE A 336 34.74 37.27 -24.69
N LEU A 337 35.89 37.67 -24.15
CA LEU A 337 36.11 38.91 -23.39
C LEU A 337 36.25 40.13 -24.31
N GLU A 338 36.89 39.97 -25.47
CA GLU A 338 37.14 41.07 -26.42
C GLU A 338 35.84 41.57 -27.08
N GLU A 339 34.83 40.70 -27.21
CA GLU A 339 33.51 41.07 -27.73
C GLU A 339 32.67 41.90 -26.73
N MET A 340 32.98 41.86 -25.43
CA MET A 340 32.16 42.49 -24.36
C MET A 340 32.55 43.94 -23.97
N ARG A 341 33.48 44.58 -24.70
CA ARG A 341 33.87 46.02 -24.58
C ARG A 341 33.66 46.67 -23.19
N GLY A 342 34.60 46.49 -22.26
CA GLY A 342 34.65 47.23 -20.99
C GLY A 342 35.95 47.08 -20.21
N ASP A 343 36.38 48.13 -19.51
CA ASP A 343 37.53 48.12 -18.59
C ASP A 343 37.13 47.44 -17.27
N GLY A 344 37.25 46.10 -17.21
CA GLY A 344 36.97 45.28 -16.01
C GLY A 344 35.98 44.16 -16.30
N PHE A 345 36.11 43.02 -15.60
CA PHE A 345 35.22 41.87 -15.77
C PHE A 345 34.32 41.72 -14.54
N ASP A 346 33.24 42.50 -14.53
CA ASP A 346 32.23 42.50 -13.47
C ASP A 346 31.28 41.31 -13.64
N VAL A 347 31.23 40.44 -12.63
CA VAL A 347 30.40 39.23 -12.63
C VAL A 347 28.92 39.56 -12.77
N GLU A 348 28.47 40.70 -12.25
CA GLU A 348 27.06 41.14 -12.33
C GLU A 348 26.63 41.46 -13.77
N GLN A 349 27.59 41.73 -14.66
CA GLN A 349 27.33 42.07 -16.07
C GLN A 349 27.31 40.85 -17.00
N PHE A 350 27.54 39.64 -16.48
CA PHE A 350 27.51 38.43 -17.30
C PHE A 350 26.09 38.08 -17.75
N ASP A 351 25.94 37.82 -19.06
CA ASP A 351 24.75 37.16 -19.60
C ASP A 351 24.79 35.66 -19.26
N PHE A 352 24.51 35.33 -17.98
CA PHE A 352 24.47 33.96 -17.51
C PHE A 352 23.52 33.07 -18.32
N PRO A 353 22.30 33.50 -18.70
CA PRO A 353 21.44 32.70 -19.58
C PRO A 353 22.13 32.30 -20.89
N ALA A 354 22.80 33.23 -21.59
CA ALA A 354 23.51 32.91 -22.83
C ALA A 354 24.74 32.03 -22.59
N ILE A 355 25.50 32.27 -21.52
CA ILE A 355 26.68 31.47 -21.15
C ILE A 355 26.27 30.03 -20.85
N PHE A 356 25.27 29.83 -19.99
CA PHE A 356 24.78 28.51 -19.59
C PHE A 356 24.27 27.75 -20.81
N ARG A 357 23.43 28.38 -21.65
CA ARG A 357 22.93 27.77 -22.88
C ARG A 357 24.05 27.26 -23.78
N LYS A 358 25.04 28.12 -24.10
CA LYS A 358 26.18 27.73 -24.94
C LYS A 358 27.02 26.60 -24.32
N LEU A 359 27.20 26.58 -23.01
CA LEU A 359 27.92 25.51 -22.32
C LEU A 359 27.13 24.21 -22.30
N TYR A 360 25.82 24.27 -22.08
CA TYR A 360 24.94 23.12 -22.17
C TYR A 360 24.91 22.52 -23.58
N ASP A 361 24.85 23.34 -24.63
CA ASP A 361 24.97 22.89 -26.03
C ASP A 361 26.27 22.11 -26.25
N LYS A 362 27.40 22.60 -25.70
CA LYS A 362 28.70 21.91 -25.79
C LYS A 362 28.73 20.62 -24.99
N ILE A 363 28.11 20.60 -23.81
CA ILE A 363 28.00 19.38 -22.98
C ILE A 363 27.16 18.33 -23.71
N TYR A 364 26.01 18.73 -24.26
CA TYR A 364 25.14 17.86 -25.05
C TYR A 364 25.87 17.29 -26.27
N ALA A 365 26.54 18.13 -27.05
CA ALA A 365 27.34 17.70 -28.20
C ALA A 365 28.52 16.78 -27.85
N ASN A 366 28.95 16.76 -26.58
CA ASN A 366 30.04 15.90 -26.08
C ASN A 366 29.53 14.78 -25.17
N ARG A 367 28.24 14.39 -25.22
CA ARG A 367 27.65 13.36 -24.34
C ARG A 367 28.49 12.08 -24.28
N ALA A 368 28.99 11.63 -25.43
CA ALA A 368 29.84 10.44 -25.53
C ALA A 368 31.13 10.51 -24.68
N ALA A 369 31.71 11.70 -24.46
CA ALA A 369 32.88 11.88 -23.59
C ALA A 369 32.56 11.55 -22.13
N TYR A 370 31.33 11.86 -21.70
CA TYR A 370 30.86 11.65 -20.34
C TYR A 370 30.31 10.23 -20.15
N GLU A 371 29.63 9.68 -21.15
CA GLU A 371 29.13 8.30 -21.12
C GLU A 371 30.27 7.27 -21.04
N ALA A 372 31.49 7.62 -21.50
CA ALA A 372 32.67 6.80 -21.30
C ALA A 372 33.01 6.55 -19.81
N PHE A 373 32.57 7.43 -18.89
CA PHE A 373 32.72 7.21 -17.46
C PHE A 373 31.77 6.14 -16.90
N ASN A 374 30.77 5.70 -17.67
CA ASN A 374 29.85 4.65 -17.21
C ASN A 374 30.55 3.30 -16.95
N ALA A 375 31.74 3.10 -17.52
CA ALA A 375 32.55 1.90 -17.31
C ALA A 375 33.66 2.12 -16.27
N THR A 376 33.65 3.24 -15.54
CA THR A 376 34.72 3.63 -14.61
C THR A 376 34.20 3.83 -13.20
N HIS A 377 35.09 3.68 -12.23
CA HIS A 377 34.77 3.75 -10.81
C HIS A 377 36.00 4.14 -9.98
N TYR A 378 35.78 4.59 -8.75
CA TYR A 378 36.85 4.78 -7.78
C TYR A 378 37.49 3.43 -7.40
N PRO A 379 38.81 3.39 -7.11
CA PRO A 379 39.48 2.19 -6.64
C PRO A 379 38.71 1.50 -5.51
N LEU A 380 38.64 0.17 -5.55
CA LEU A 380 37.96 -0.68 -4.55
C LEU A 380 36.42 -0.62 -4.50
N MET A 381 35.76 0.19 -5.34
CA MET A 381 34.31 0.41 -5.22
C MET A 381 33.43 -0.38 -6.20
N GLY A 382 34.02 -1.08 -7.18
CA GLY A 382 33.26 -1.78 -8.24
C GLY A 382 32.48 -0.85 -9.18
N VAL A 383 31.86 -1.42 -10.22
CA VAL A 383 31.05 -0.69 -11.21
C VAL A 383 29.58 -1.11 -11.08
N ALA A 384 28.71 -0.20 -10.65
CA ALA A 384 27.27 -0.37 -10.72
C ALA A 384 26.78 -0.20 -12.17
N PRO A 385 25.71 -0.90 -12.58
CA PRO A 385 25.08 -0.68 -13.88
C PRO A 385 24.42 0.71 -13.98
N GLN A 386 23.90 1.23 -12.87
CA GLN A 386 23.21 2.51 -12.79
C GLN A 386 23.60 3.27 -11.53
N ARG A 387 23.45 4.60 -11.59
CA ARG A 387 23.67 5.44 -10.42
C ARG A 387 22.51 5.31 -9.44
N LYS A 388 22.83 4.94 -8.20
CA LYS A 388 21.90 4.93 -7.06
C LYS A 388 21.75 6.33 -6.47
N VAL A 389 20.70 6.53 -5.69
CA VAL A 389 20.45 7.69 -4.81
C VAL A 389 19.91 7.19 -3.47
N LEU A 390 20.29 7.84 -2.38
CA LEU A 390 19.81 7.54 -1.03
C LEU A 390 18.66 8.49 -0.69
N ARG A 391 17.49 7.93 -0.39
CA ARG A 391 16.27 8.65 -0.04
C ARG A 391 15.99 8.58 1.46
N THR A 392 14.98 9.32 1.91
CA THR A 392 14.47 9.31 3.29
C THR A 392 14.29 7.89 3.82
N ASN A 393 14.60 7.70 5.11
CA ASN A 393 14.68 6.38 5.75
C ASN A 393 15.80 5.48 5.21
N HIS A 394 16.79 6.04 4.53
CA HIS A 394 17.95 5.32 3.98
C HIS A 394 17.60 4.26 2.92
N LYS A 395 16.48 4.46 2.22
CA LYS A 395 16.08 3.61 1.10
C LYS A 395 16.88 3.98 -0.15
N TYR A 396 17.41 2.99 -0.85
CA TYR A 396 18.04 3.19 -2.14
C TYR A 396 16.98 3.32 -3.23
N GLY A 397 17.24 4.16 -4.22
CA GLY A 397 16.54 4.18 -5.51
C GLY A 397 17.54 4.48 -6.63
N PHE A 398 17.09 4.49 -7.88
CA PHE A 398 17.93 4.95 -8.98
C PHE A 398 17.85 6.47 -9.15
N LEU A 399 18.95 7.10 -9.55
CA LEU A 399 18.96 8.54 -9.85
C LEU A 399 17.97 8.87 -10.98
N THR A 400 17.84 7.97 -11.95
CA THR A 400 16.95 8.08 -13.12
C THR A 400 15.47 8.11 -12.76
N GLU A 401 15.07 7.60 -11.59
CA GLU A 401 13.69 7.71 -11.10
C GLU A 401 13.33 9.15 -10.72
N ASN A 402 14.30 9.93 -10.23
CA ASN A 402 14.10 11.35 -9.88
C ASN A 402 14.52 12.30 -11.01
N PHE A 403 15.50 11.89 -11.81
CA PHE A 403 16.04 12.65 -12.93
C PHE A 403 16.14 11.77 -14.17
N PRO A 404 15.02 11.54 -14.87
CA PRO A 404 15.02 10.72 -16.05
C PRO A 404 15.96 11.29 -17.13
N LYS A 405 16.64 10.40 -17.86
CA LYS A 405 17.57 10.80 -18.91
C LYS A 405 16.79 11.50 -20.03
N SER A 406 17.11 12.76 -20.30
CA SER A 406 16.51 13.51 -21.41
C SER A 406 17.21 13.23 -22.73
N THR A 407 16.42 13.08 -23.78
CA THR A 407 16.87 13.14 -25.18
C THR A 407 16.77 14.60 -25.64
N GLY A 408 17.80 15.11 -26.32
CA GLY A 408 17.76 16.46 -26.90
C GLY A 408 18.20 17.63 -26.01
N TYR A 409 18.39 17.42 -24.71
CA TYR A 409 18.98 18.42 -23.81
C TYR A 409 19.79 17.76 -22.68
N VAL A 410 20.33 18.57 -21.76
CA VAL A 410 21.18 18.06 -20.67
C VAL A 410 20.34 17.84 -19.41
N ASN A 411 19.61 18.87 -18.99
CA ASN A 411 18.73 18.87 -17.83
C ASN A 411 17.62 19.94 -18.01
N GLU A 412 16.75 20.08 -17.01
CA GLU A 412 15.61 21.00 -17.06
C GLU A 412 16.02 22.48 -17.22
N GLU A 413 17.11 22.92 -16.59
CA GLU A 413 17.66 24.27 -16.79
C GLU A 413 18.04 24.53 -18.26
N HIS A 414 18.70 23.57 -18.91
CA HIS A 414 19.03 23.68 -20.34
C HIS A 414 17.76 23.85 -21.19
N SER A 415 16.73 23.04 -20.91
CA SER A 415 15.45 23.08 -21.61
C SER A 415 14.75 24.43 -21.48
N VAL A 416 14.70 24.99 -20.26
CA VAL A 416 14.12 26.32 -20.01
C VAL A 416 14.88 27.42 -20.76
N LEU A 417 16.22 27.40 -20.72
CA LEU A 417 17.05 28.37 -21.43
C LEU A 417 16.83 28.33 -22.95
N MET A 418 16.65 27.14 -23.51
CA MET A 418 16.37 26.96 -24.95
C MET A 418 14.96 27.43 -25.31
N LYS A 419 13.96 27.17 -24.46
CA LYS A 419 12.59 27.70 -24.62
C LYS A 419 12.59 29.23 -24.63
N GLU A 420 13.27 29.86 -23.67
CA GLU A 420 13.37 31.32 -23.60
C GLU A 420 14.08 31.89 -24.84
N TYR A 421 15.17 31.25 -25.26
CA TYR A 421 15.90 31.65 -26.47
C TYR A 421 15.02 31.55 -27.74
N PHE A 422 14.24 30.46 -27.90
CA PHE A 422 13.33 30.27 -29.03
C PHE A 422 12.35 31.45 -29.20
N PHE A 423 11.65 31.81 -28.13
CA PHE A 423 10.69 32.93 -28.18
C PHE A 423 11.38 34.29 -28.30
N LYS A 424 12.56 34.46 -27.68
CA LYS A 424 13.38 35.68 -27.81
C LYS A 424 13.79 35.94 -29.26
N ILE A 425 14.23 34.91 -30.00
CA ILE A 425 14.58 35.05 -31.43
C ILE A 425 13.39 35.58 -32.23
N LEU A 426 12.19 35.08 -31.94
CA LEU A 426 10.95 35.44 -32.62
C LEU A 426 10.28 36.71 -32.03
N LYS A 427 10.99 37.45 -31.17
CA LYS A 427 10.57 38.70 -30.51
C LYS A 427 9.27 38.57 -29.71
N VAL A 428 9.13 37.46 -28.99
CA VAL A 428 7.99 37.19 -28.10
C VAL A 428 8.49 37.04 -26.68
N ASP A 429 7.80 37.68 -25.73
CA ASP A 429 8.08 37.51 -24.31
C ASP A 429 7.75 36.07 -23.87
N SER A 430 8.74 35.44 -23.22
CA SER A 430 8.75 34.04 -22.85
C SER A 430 8.68 33.79 -21.34
N HIS A 431 8.62 34.85 -20.52
CA HIS A 431 8.77 34.75 -19.07
C HIS A 431 7.55 34.14 -18.36
N LYS A 432 6.44 33.89 -19.06
CA LYS A 432 5.28 33.20 -18.48
C LYS A 432 5.49 31.69 -18.47
N GLU A 433 5.25 31.07 -17.32
CA GLU A 433 5.00 29.63 -17.24
C GLU A 433 3.79 29.30 -18.11
N ARG A 434 3.90 28.20 -18.88
CA ARG A 434 2.88 27.76 -19.82
C ARG A 434 2.72 26.25 -19.64
N THR A 435 1.49 25.77 -19.70
CA THR A 435 1.22 24.32 -19.81
C THR A 435 1.81 23.78 -21.12
N LEU A 436 1.95 22.46 -21.27
CA LEU A 436 2.45 21.87 -22.52
C LEU A 436 1.58 22.26 -23.72
N VAL A 437 0.26 22.24 -23.54
CA VAL A 437 -0.73 22.62 -24.56
C VAL A 437 -0.54 24.09 -24.96
N GLU A 438 -0.42 24.99 -23.99
CA GLU A 438 -0.18 26.42 -24.24
C GLU A 438 1.17 26.66 -24.91
N LEU A 439 2.20 25.89 -24.54
CA LEU A 439 3.53 25.98 -25.12
C LEU A 439 3.51 25.61 -26.61
N ILE A 440 2.88 24.49 -26.98
CA ILE A 440 2.72 24.07 -28.37
C ILE A 440 1.88 25.07 -29.17
N LYS A 441 0.72 25.49 -28.65
CA LYS A 441 -0.14 26.49 -29.31
C LYS A 441 0.58 27.83 -29.51
N SER A 442 1.37 28.24 -28.53
CA SER A 442 2.19 29.46 -28.65
C SER A 442 3.29 29.30 -29.69
N ALA A 443 4.00 28.17 -29.70
CA ALA A 443 5.02 27.90 -30.70
C ALA A 443 4.41 27.89 -32.11
N GLN A 444 3.27 27.22 -32.30
CA GLN A 444 2.48 27.22 -33.55
C GLN A 444 2.15 28.64 -34.00
N ALA A 445 1.54 29.45 -33.12
CA ALA A 445 1.11 30.80 -33.46
C ALA A 445 2.28 31.71 -33.83
N VAL A 446 3.38 31.64 -33.06
CA VAL A 446 4.56 32.49 -33.29
C VAL A 446 5.32 32.06 -34.55
N LEU A 447 5.46 30.76 -34.81
CA LEU A 447 6.07 30.25 -36.04
C LEU A 447 5.23 30.61 -37.25
N SER A 448 3.92 30.33 -37.23
CA SER A 448 3.01 30.65 -38.34
C SER A 448 3.07 32.13 -38.69
N LYS A 449 3.01 33.01 -37.68
CA LYS A 449 3.12 34.46 -37.87
C LYS A 449 4.43 34.84 -38.56
N ASN A 450 5.57 34.33 -38.10
CA ASN A 450 6.88 34.73 -38.64
C ASN A 450 7.21 34.08 -39.99
N ILE A 451 6.72 32.87 -40.26
CA ILE A 451 6.91 32.15 -41.54
C ILE A 451 6.15 32.85 -42.67
N LYS A 452 4.91 33.30 -42.41
CA LYS A 452 4.07 34.01 -43.40
C LYS A 452 4.67 35.33 -43.90
N VAL A 453 5.68 35.87 -43.21
CA VAL A 453 6.34 37.15 -43.58
C VAL A 453 7.72 36.96 -44.23
N ILE A 454 8.19 35.73 -44.46
CA ILE A 454 9.47 35.47 -45.15
C ILE A 454 9.39 36.03 -46.58
N THR A 455 10.29 36.96 -46.91
CA THR A 455 10.18 37.79 -48.12
C THR A 455 10.95 37.26 -49.33
N ASN A 456 11.86 36.29 -49.12
CA ASN A 456 12.69 35.72 -50.19
C ASN A 456 13.66 36.74 -50.83
N LEU A 457 14.21 37.69 -50.06
CA LEU A 457 15.27 38.62 -50.50
C LEU A 457 16.61 37.88 -50.75
N SER A 458 16.62 37.00 -51.74
CA SER A 458 17.83 36.65 -52.47
C SER A 458 17.90 37.58 -53.68
N SER A 459 19.00 38.31 -53.83
CA SER A 459 19.34 39.22 -54.95
C SER A 459 18.47 40.48 -55.15
N SER A 460 18.93 41.62 -54.62
CA SER A 460 18.98 42.91 -55.35
C SER A 460 19.43 44.04 -54.43
N VAL A 461 20.52 44.69 -54.82
CA VAL A 461 20.91 46.03 -54.38
C VAL A 461 19.90 47.01 -54.99
N VAL A 462 18.85 47.40 -54.27
CA VAL A 462 18.21 48.71 -54.47
C VAL A 462 17.66 49.20 -53.13
N GLU A 463 18.13 50.38 -52.73
CA GLU A 463 17.63 51.18 -51.62
C GLU A 463 16.14 51.48 -51.78
N HIS A 464 15.29 50.91 -50.92
CA HIS A 464 14.00 51.48 -50.53
C HIS A 464 13.62 50.98 -49.11
N PRO A 465 12.84 51.78 -48.37
CA PRO A 465 12.90 51.83 -46.91
C PRO A 465 12.48 50.51 -46.27
N ILE A 466 13.31 50.08 -45.33
CA ILE A 466 13.27 48.84 -44.57
C ILE A 466 11.86 48.60 -44.03
N ALA A 467 11.08 47.76 -44.72
CA ALA A 467 10.05 46.96 -44.07
C ALA A 467 10.73 46.20 -42.92
N PRO A 468 10.11 46.05 -41.73
CA PRO A 468 10.75 45.39 -40.60
C PRO A 468 11.28 44.04 -41.06
N ALA A 469 12.61 43.92 -41.16
CA ALA A 469 13.27 42.78 -41.80
C ALA A 469 12.71 41.47 -41.24
N ALA A 470 12.21 40.59 -42.12
CA ALA A 470 11.67 39.31 -41.68
C ALA A 470 12.82 38.51 -41.06
N ILE A 471 12.74 38.25 -39.76
CA ILE A 471 13.82 37.65 -38.95
C ILE A 471 14.29 36.34 -39.59
N LEU A 472 13.36 35.58 -40.17
CA LEU A 472 13.59 34.30 -40.81
C LEU A 472 14.11 34.37 -42.25
N ASP A 473 14.41 35.56 -42.80
CA ASP A 473 15.14 35.68 -44.06
C ASP A 473 16.62 35.28 -43.89
N SER A 474 17.16 35.39 -42.68
CA SER A 474 18.52 34.91 -42.34
C SER A 474 18.57 33.38 -42.16
N GLU A 475 19.48 32.73 -42.88
CA GLU A 475 19.71 31.28 -42.72
C GLU A 475 20.15 30.91 -41.30
N ASN A 476 20.99 31.75 -40.68
CA ASN A 476 21.42 31.54 -39.29
C ASN A 476 20.25 31.64 -38.31
N ALA A 477 19.34 32.60 -38.52
CA ALA A 477 18.15 32.70 -37.69
C ALA A 477 17.22 31.48 -37.87
N ARG A 478 17.05 30.98 -39.10
CA ARG A 478 16.30 29.74 -39.37
C ARG A 478 16.93 28.54 -38.66
N LYS A 479 18.26 28.38 -38.73
CA LYS A 479 18.98 27.30 -38.01
C LYS A 479 18.81 27.39 -36.50
N ASP A 480 18.92 28.59 -35.92
CA ASP A 480 18.72 28.81 -34.49
C ASP A 480 17.29 28.51 -34.04
N VAL A 481 16.29 28.90 -34.85
CA VAL A 481 14.88 28.58 -34.60
C VAL A 481 14.64 27.07 -34.68
N LEU A 482 15.19 26.38 -35.69
CA LEU A 482 15.10 24.92 -35.79
C LEU A 482 15.72 24.24 -34.57
N ASN A 483 16.94 24.61 -34.20
CA ASN A 483 17.63 24.00 -33.05
C ASN A 483 16.85 24.22 -31.74
N SER A 484 16.39 25.45 -31.48
CA SER A 484 15.65 25.77 -30.26
C SER A 484 14.23 25.22 -30.23
N PHE A 485 13.56 25.13 -31.38
CA PHE A 485 12.30 24.42 -31.53
C PHE A 485 12.45 22.91 -31.29
N GLY A 486 13.53 22.30 -31.80
CA GLY A 486 13.85 20.90 -31.54
C GLY A 486 13.95 20.59 -30.05
N THR A 487 14.65 21.43 -29.28
CA THR A 487 14.69 21.30 -27.81
C THR A 487 13.31 21.48 -27.16
N LEU A 488 12.46 22.37 -27.69
CA LEU A 488 11.09 22.56 -27.21
C LEU A 488 10.24 21.29 -27.45
N ILE A 489 10.34 20.66 -28.62
CA ILE A 489 9.68 19.37 -28.90
C ILE A 489 10.17 18.31 -27.93
N GLN A 490 11.48 18.21 -27.72
CA GLN A 490 12.07 17.23 -26.79
C GLN A 490 11.64 17.47 -25.34
N ARG A 491 11.41 18.72 -24.93
CA ARG A 491 10.81 19.04 -23.63
C ARG A 491 9.40 18.46 -23.49
N VAL A 492 8.57 18.63 -24.52
CA VAL A 492 7.20 18.08 -24.55
C VAL A 492 7.25 16.55 -24.52
N SER A 493 8.14 15.94 -25.31
CA SER A 493 8.43 14.51 -25.29
C SER A 493 8.82 14.02 -23.89
N GLN A 494 9.76 14.70 -23.24
CA GLN A 494 10.24 14.28 -21.91
C GLN A 494 9.13 14.36 -20.86
N GLN A 495 8.34 15.43 -20.85
CA GLN A 495 7.23 15.55 -19.91
C GLN A 495 6.20 14.43 -20.15
N TYR A 496 5.92 14.10 -21.42
CA TYR A 496 5.07 12.95 -21.75
C TYR A 496 5.64 11.61 -21.24
N LEU A 497 6.95 11.39 -21.32
CA LEU A 497 7.58 10.18 -20.79
C LEU A 497 7.57 10.08 -19.26
N MET A 498 7.48 11.22 -18.56
CA MET A 498 7.56 11.29 -17.09
C MET A 498 6.19 11.27 -16.40
N ASP A 499 5.16 11.80 -17.05
CA ASP A 499 3.82 11.90 -16.47
C ASP A 499 3.15 10.52 -16.33
N ASP A 500 2.45 10.32 -15.23
CA ASP A 500 1.60 9.14 -15.04
C ASP A 500 0.24 9.38 -15.71
N TRP A 501 0.14 8.92 -16.95
CA TRP A 501 -1.09 9.07 -17.73
C TRP A 501 -2.23 8.16 -17.27
N SER A 502 -2.05 7.26 -16.30
CA SER A 502 -3.11 6.32 -15.90
C SER A 502 -4.33 6.99 -15.25
N ALA A 503 -4.18 8.19 -14.67
CA ALA A 503 -5.27 8.89 -13.99
C ALA A 503 -6.24 9.59 -14.97
N GLU A 504 -7.54 9.60 -14.65
CA GLU A 504 -8.60 10.16 -15.52
C GLU A 504 -8.37 11.63 -15.91
N HIS A 505 -8.03 12.50 -14.93
CA HIS A 505 -7.74 13.91 -15.21
C HIS A 505 -6.51 14.09 -16.12
N LYS A 506 -5.54 13.18 -16.04
CA LYS A 506 -4.35 13.17 -16.90
C LYS A 506 -4.66 12.69 -18.30
N GLN A 507 -5.58 11.75 -18.48
CA GLN A 507 -6.03 11.33 -19.82
C GLN A 507 -6.63 12.51 -20.60
N LYS A 508 -7.43 13.37 -19.96
CA LYS A 508 -7.96 14.58 -20.62
C LYS A 508 -6.85 15.55 -21.03
N GLU A 509 -5.88 15.81 -20.14
CA GLU A 509 -4.72 16.66 -20.45
C GLU A 509 -3.93 16.10 -21.66
N LYS A 510 -3.78 14.76 -21.73
CA LYS A 510 -3.14 14.08 -22.85
C LYS A 510 -3.89 14.26 -24.17
N GLU A 511 -5.21 14.10 -24.16
CA GLU A 511 -6.05 14.32 -25.35
C GLU A 511 -5.91 15.75 -25.89
N GLU A 512 -5.92 16.75 -25.00
CA GLU A 512 -5.72 18.16 -25.36
C GLU A 512 -4.31 18.40 -25.93
N LEU A 513 -3.29 17.73 -25.38
CA LEU A 513 -1.92 17.78 -25.90
C LEU A 513 -1.82 17.16 -27.30
N PHE A 514 -2.40 15.98 -27.52
CA PHE A 514 -2.43 15.33 -28.83
C PHE A 514 -3.14 16.21 -29.87
N ALA A 515 -4.28 16.82 -29.50
CA ALA A 515 -4.99 17.75 -30.35
C ALA A 515 -4.13 18.98 -30.72
N ALA A 516 -3.37 19.52 -29.75
CA ALA A 516 -2.45 20.64 -30.01
C ALA A 516 -1.31 20.25 -30.96
N ILE A 517 -0.75 19.03 -30.82
CA ILE A 517 0.28 18.50 -31.71
C ILE A 517 -0.28 18.32 -33.13
N ILE A 518 -1.47 17.72 -33.28
CA ILE A 518 -2.11 17.55 -34.60
C ILE A 518 -2.40 18.92 -35.23
N GLY A 519 -2.86 19.90 -34.44
CA GLY A 519 -3.07 21.27 -34.89
C GLY A 519 -1.79 21.93 -35.40
N LEU A 520 -0.65 21.70 -34.75
CA LEU A 520 0.66 22.17 -35.18
C LEU A 520 1.06 21.61 -36.56
N PHE A 521 0.93 20.29 -36.76
CA PHE A 521 1.22 19.66 -38.06
C PHE A 521 0.29 20.16 -39.17
N THR A 522 -1.00 20.32 -38.86
CA THR A 522 -1.98 20.85 -39.81
C THR A 522 -1.59 22.26 -40.27
N GLU A 523 -1.21 23.14 -39.35
CA GLU A 523 -0.75 24.49 -39.69
C GLU A 523 0.54 24.46 -40.53
N PHE A 524 1.48 23.56 -40.21
CA PHE A 524 2.70 23.42 -41.02
C PHE A 524 2.40 22.94 -42.44
N GLU A 525 1.51 21.97 -42.63
CA GLU A 525 1.11 21.54 -43.98
C GLU A 525 0.40 22.66 -44.76
N GLU A 526 -0.38 23.53 -44.10
CA GLU A 526 -0.93 24.73 -44.75
C GLU A 526 0.16 25.74 -45.13
N LEU A 527 1.12 26.01 -44.24
CA LEU A 527 2.25 26.91 -44.54
C LEU A 527 3.12 26.42 -45.69
N LYS A 528 3.27 25.10 -45.84
CA LYS A 528 4.03 24.46 -46.93
C LYS A 528 3.41 24.69 -48.31
N LYS A 529 2.11 25.02 -48.38
CA LYS A 529 1.43 25.36 -49.64
C LYS A 529 1.75 26.77 -50.13
N ILE A 530 2.36 27.63 -49.30
CA ILE A 530 2.79 28.96 -49.71
C ILE A 530 3.85 28.84 -50.81
N ASP A 531 3.69 29.57 -51.91
CA ASP A 531 4.60 29.49 -53.05
C ASP A 531 5.91 30.27 -52.82
N ASN A 532 6.74 29.74 -51.94
CA ASN A 532 8.07 30.26 -51.63
C ASN A 532 8.99 29.08 -51.26
N GLN A 533 10.07 28.88 -52.01
CA GLN A 533 10.96 27.74 -51.83
C GLN A 533 11.62 27.70 -50.44
N THR A 534 12.02 28.87 -49.92
CA THR A 534 12.63 28.98 -48.58
C THR A 534 11.63 28.59 -47.49
N ILE A 535 10.35 29.00 -47.63
CA ILE A 535 9.27 28.59 -46.73
C ILE A 535 9.06 27.08 -46.82
N LYS A 536 8.94 26.52 -48.03
CA LYS A 536 8.72 25.08 -48.25
C LYS A 536 9.79 24.22 -47.59
N GLU A 537 11.07 24.56 -47.78
CA GLU A 537 12.21 23.85 -47.18
C GLU A 537 12.26 23.99 -45.66
N PHE A 538 12.03 25.19 -45.15
CA PHE A 538 12.05 25.46 -43.72
C PHE A 538 10.90 24.74 -42.98
N VAL A 539 9.69 24.80 -43.52
CA VAL A 539 8.51 24.12 -42.98
C VAL A 539 8.64 22.61 -43.07
N ALA A 540 9.20 22.08 -44.17
CA ALA A 540 9.50 20.65 -44.27
C ALA A 540 10.48 20.20 -43.17
N SER A 541 11.48 21.03 -42.84
CA SER A 541 12.41 20.77 -41.74
C SER A 541 11.74 20.80 -40.37
N LEU A 542 10.75 21.68 -40.15
CA LEU A 542 9.96 21.71 -38.91
C LEU A 542 9.10 20.44 -38.76
N ILE A 543 8.42 20.01 -39.84
CA ILE A 543 7.61 18.79 -39.86
C ILE A 543 8.48 17.56 -39.56
N ASP A 544 9.59 17.40 -40.29
CA ASP A 544 10.53 16.29 -40.11
C ASP A 544 11.09 16.26 -38.68
N MET A 545 11.45 17.42 -38.13
CA MET A 545 11.94 17.53 -36.76
C MET A 545 10.88 17.15 -35.71
N SER A 546 9.64 17.63 -35.86
CA SER A 546 8.54 17.28 -34.96
C SER A 546 8.22 15.80 -35.02
N LEU A 547 8.18 15.20 -36.22
CA LEU A 547 7.89 13.79 -36.41
C LEU A 547 9.02 12.90 -35.85
N LYS A 548 10.28 13.25 -36.11
CA LYS A 548 11.43 12.58 -35.48
C LYS A 548 11.37 12.63 -33.96
N GLY A 549 10.96 13.77 -33.39
CA GLY A 549 10.74 13.90 -31.95
C GLY A 549 9.69 12.91 -31.43
N ILE A 550 8.56 12.78 -32.11
CA ILE A 550 7.50 11.81 -31.75
C ILE A 550 8.03 10.37 -31.83
N ILE A 551 8.69 9.99 -32.92
CA ILE A 551 9.26 8.64 -33.10
C ILE A 551 10.27 8.33 -32.00
N GLN A 552 11.19 9.25 -31.71
CA GLN A 552 12.15 9.09 -30.63
C GLN A 552 11.48 8.95 -29.25
N THR A 553 10.37 9.66 -29.02
CA THR A 553 9.59 9.51 -27.79
C THR A 553 9.01 8.10 -27.67
N VAL A 554 8.47 7.57 -28.77
CA VAL A 554 7.93 6.21 -28.81
C VAL A 554 9.03 5.16 -28.60
N ASP A 555 10.18 5.34 -29.24
CA ASP A 555 11.36 4.47 -29.06
C ASP A 555 11.86 4.50 -27.61
N GLN A 556 11.94 5.68 -27.01
CA GLN A 556 12.39 5.83 -25.62
C GLN A 556 11.41 5.20 -24.63
N GLN A 557 10.10 5.39 -24.83
CA GLN A 557 9.09 4.77 -23.97
C GLN A 557 9.11 3.24 -24.11
N HIS A 558 9.33 2.72 -25.31
CA HIS A 558 9.57 1.29 -25.52
C HIS A 558 10.75 0.82 -24.67
N ALA A 559 11.90 1.49 -24.77
CA ALA A 559 13.10 1.12 -24.03
C ALA A 559 12.87 1.16 -22.50
N ASN A 560 12.20 2.20 -21.99
CA ASN A 560 11.86 2.34 -20.57
C ASN A 560 10.98 1.18 -20.08
N ILE A 561 9.94 0.83 -20.84
CA ILE A 561 9.04 -0.30 -20.54
C ILE A 561 9.80 -1.62 -20.57
N GLU A 562 10.70 -1.81 -21.55
CA GLU A 562 11.51 -3.02 -21.64
C GLU A 562 12.48 -3.17 -20.47
N GLU A 563 13.12 -2.08 -20.05
CA GLU A 563 14.01 -2.05 -18.90
C GLU A 563 13.26 -2.41 -17.62
N GLU A 564 12.13 -1.77 -17.35
CA GLU A 564 11.32 -2.03 -16.15
C GLU A 564 10.74 -3.45 -16.17
N PHE A 565 10.30 -3.94 -17.33
CA PHE A 565 9.88 -5.33 -17.51
C PHE A 565 11.02 -6.30 -17.20
N ASN A 566 12.24 -6.03 -17.69
CA ASN A 566 13.39 -6.88 -17.43
C ASN A 566 13.78 -6.86 -15.95
N ARG A 567 13.69 -5.72 -15.27
CA ARG A 567 13.88 -5.60 -13.81
C ARG A 567 12.91 -6.51 -13.07
N LEU A 568 11.61 -6.41 -13.37
CA LEU A 568 10.56 -7.20 -12.71
C LEU A 568 10.62 -8.71 -13.03
N ARG A 569 11.10 -9.06 -14.23
CA ARG A 569 11.29 -10.46 -14.66
C ARG A 569 12.55 -11.11 -14.10
N THR A 570 13.53 -10.33 -13.66
CA THR A 570 14.80 -10.89 -13.20
C THR A 570 14.58 -11.83 -12.02
N PRO A 571 15.02 -13.11 -12.10
CA PRO A 571 14.80 -14.07 -11.03
C PRO A 571 15.47 -13.64 -9.72
N THR A 572 14.80 -13.91 -8.59
CA THR A 572 15.32 -13.58 -7.25
C THR A 572 16.72 -14.14 -7.01
N ASP A 573 17.00 -15.36 -7.46
CA ASP A 573 18.30 -16.01 -7.27
C ASP A 573 19.40 -15.32 -8.10
N THR A 574 19.08 -14.78 -9.27
CA THR A 574 20.03 -13.96 -10.06
C THR A 574 20.40 -12.69 -9.30
N ASN A 575 19.41 -12.00 -8.72
CA ASN A 575 19.64 -10.82 -7.90
C ASN A 575 20.46 -11.15 -6.64
N LEU A 576 20.20 -12.29 -5.99
CA LEU A 576 20.99 -12.74 -4.84
C LEU A 576 22.45 -13.02 -5.23
N LYS A 577 22.70 -13.65 -6.38
CA LYS A 577 24.08 -13.87 -6.90
C LYS A 577 24.81 -12.55 -7.03
N VAL A 578 24.20 -11.57 -7.69
CA VAL A 578 24.78 -10.23 -7.89
C VAL A 578 25.03 -9.53 -6.55
N TYR A 579 24.06 -9.60 -5.63
CA TYR A 579 24.17 -9.01 -4.30
C TYR A 579 25.37 -9.55 -3.50
N PHE A 580 25.49 -10.87 -3.34
CA PHE A 580 26.58 -11.47 -2.57
C PHE A 580 27.93 -11.38 -3.26
N ASN A 581 27.95 -11.41 -4.59
CA ASN A 581 29.16 -11.17 -5.35
C ASN A 581 29.72 -9.76 -5.10
N SER A 582 28.84 -8.75 -5.10
CA SER A 582 29.21 -7.37 -4.80
C SER A 582 29.73 -7.23 -3.36
N LEU A 583 29.07 -7.90 -2.41
CA LEU A 583 29.50 -7.95 -1.00
C LEU A 583 30.90 -8.59 -0.83
N LEU A 584 31.17 -9.72 -1.48
CA LEU A 584 32.49 -10.37 -1.40
C LEU A 584 33.59 -9.55 -2.07
N THR A 585 33.29 -8.93 -3.21
CA THR A 585 34.25 -8.03 -3.89
C THR A 585 34.70 -6.91 -2.96
N GLN A 586 33.75 -6.33 -2.20
CA GLN A 586 34.04 -5.30 -1.19
C GLN A 586 34.94 -5.82 -0.07
N ILE A 587 34.60 -6.97 0.51
CA ILE A 587 35.37 -7.58 1.62
C ILE A 587 36.80 -7.88 1.16
N ASN A 588 36.95 -8.42 -0.04
CA ASN A 588 38.24 -8.84 -0.58
C ASN A 588 39.08 -7.69 -1.15
N LYS A 589 38.52 -6.49 -1.30
CA LYS A 589 39.22 -5.33 -1.91
C LYS A 589 39.74 -5.65 -3.32
N ASP A 590 38.98 -6.44 -4.09
CA ASP A 590 39.41 -6.91 -5.41
C ASP A 590 39.20 -5.82 -6.48
N GLU A 591 40.28 -5.13 -6.84
CA GLU A 591 40.28 -4.05 -7.85
C GLU A 591 40.27 -4.56 -9.30
N SER A 592 40.55 -5.84 -9.53
CA SER A 592 40.59 -6.44 -10.86
C SER A 592 39.19 -6.82 -11.37
N TYR A 593 38.22 -6.79 -10.47
CA TYR A 593 36.85 -7.16 -10.72
C TYR A 593 36.12 -6.17 -11.64
N SER A 594 35.72 -6.62 -12.82
CA SER A 594 35.09 -5.80 -13.86
C SER A 594 33.57 -5.65 -13.73
N GLY A 595 32.94 -6.32 -12.76
CA GLY A 595 31.48 -6.40 -12.66
C GLY A 595 30.83 -7.43 -13.60
N LEU A 596 31.59 -8.05 -14.51
CA LEU A 596 31.05 -8.90 -15.57
C LEU A 596 31.01 -10.40 -15.22
N GLU A 597 31.89 -10.88 -14.34
CA GLU A 597 32.01 -12.31 -14.01
C GLU A 597 31.65 -12.54 -12.55
N ILE A 598 30.74 -13.46 -12.21
CA ILE A 598 30.43 -13.71 -10.79
C ILE A 598 31.58 -14.51 -10.14
N ASN A 599 31.97 -14.15 -8.91
CA ASN A 599 32.99 -14.85 -8.14
C ASN A 599 32.73 -16.38 -8.15
N PRO A 600 33.73 -17.21 -8.51
CA PRO A 600 33.55 -18.65 -8.63
C PRO A 600 32.99 -19.34 -7.38
N GLU A 601 33.25 -18.82 -6.18
CA GLU A 601 32.67 -19.34 -4.95
C GLU A 601 31.17 -19.08 -4.85
N ILE A 602 30.72 -17.88 -5.23
CA ILE A 602 29.29 -17.58 -5.33
C ILE A 602 28.63 -18.47 -6.37
N VAL A 603 29.26 -18.65 -7.54
CA VAL A 603 28.75 -19.59 -8.56
C VAL A 603 28.57 -20.99 -7.97
N ARG A 604 29.58 -21.53 -7.27
CA ARG A 604 29.52 -22.86 -6.63
C ARG A 604 28.41 -22.99 -5.60
N ILE A 605 28.16 -21.95 -4.80
CA ILE A 605 27.07 -21.98 -3.80
C ILE A 605 25.72 -22.19 -4.50
N PHE A 606 25.45 -21.42 -5.56
CA PHE A 606 24.17 -21.47 -6.27
C PHE A 606 24.01 -22.68 -7.20
N GLU A 607 25.12 -23.28 -7.64
CA GLU A 607 25.12 -24.53 -8.41
C GLU A 607 25.09 -25.78 -7.52
N SER A 608 25.18 -25.62 -6.18
CA SER A 608 25.15 -26.74 -5.26
C SER A 608 23.76 -27.40 -5.20
N PRO A 609 23.69 -28.75 -5.07
CA PRO A 609 22.42 -29.44 -4.87
C PRO A 609 21.66 -28.94 -3.63
N ALA A 610 22.38 -28.59 -2.57
CA ALA A 610 21.80 -28.06 -1.33
C ALA A 610 21.11 -26.71 -1.53
N PHE A 611 21.67 -25.80 -2.35
CA PHE A 611 20.98 -24.55 -2.68
C PHE A 611 19.77 -24.78 -3.59
N ALA A 612 19.84 -25.77 -4.50
CA ALA A 612 18.71 -26.12 -5.37
C ALA A 612 17.48 -26.60 -4.58
N GLU A 613 17.67 -27.28 -3.45
CA GLU A 613 16.58 -27.65 -2.52
C GLU A 613 15.89 -26.42 -1.89
N LEU A 614 16.57 -25.28 -1.84
CA LEU A 614 16.03 -24.03 -1.30
C LEU A 614 15.23 -23.21 -2.33
N ALA A 615 15.03 -23.69 -3.56
CA ALA A 615 14.41 -22.91 -4.65
C ALA A 615 13.10 -22.20 -4.23
N ASN A 616 12.25 -22.89 -3.46
CA ASN A 616 10.93 -22.41 -3.01
C ASN A 616 10.92 -21.83 -1.58
N TYR A 617 12.08 -21.67 -0.95
CA TYR A 617 12.18 -21.15 0.42
C TYR A 617 12.19 -19.62 0.45
N PRO A 618 11.70 -18.99 1.55
CA PRO A 618 11.82 -17.56 1.79
C PRO A 618 13.26 -17.04 1.63
N ILE A 619 13.37 -15.78 1.17
CA ILE A 619 14.66 -15.15 0.87
C ILE A 619 15.63 -15.18 2.06
N ARG A 620 15.12 -14.97 3.27
CA ARG A 620 15.88 -14.98 4.51
C ARG A 620 16.62 -16.29 4.72
N ILE A 621 15.98 -17.42 4.38
CA ILE A 621 16.57 -18.76 4.52
C ILE A 621 17.67 -18.97 3.48
N LYS A 622 17.45 -18.50 2.24
CA LYS A 622 18.50 -18.51 1.19
C LYS A 622 19.71 -17.68 1.62
N ILE A 623 19.50 -16.48 2.16
CA ILE A 623 20.55 -15.60 2.69
C ILE A 623 21.28 -16.27 3.86
N GLU A 624 20.55 -16.86 4.80
CA GLU A 624 21.13 -17.58 5.94
C GLU A 624 22.07 -18.71 5.49
N TYR A 625 21.64 -19.51 4.50
CA TYR A 625 22.48 -20.54 3.90
C TYR A 625 23.75 -19.97 3.25
N ILE A 626 23.62 -18.91 2.44
CA ILE A 626 24.77 -18.27 1.79
C ILE A 626 25.75 -17.72 2.85
N CYS A 627 25.23 -17.10 3.91
CA CYS A 627 26.06 -16.61 5.02
C CYS A 627 26.82 -17.72 5.73
N GLN A 628 26.21 -18.90 5.92
CA GLN A 628 26.89 -20.07 6.48
C GLN A 628 28.03 -20.55 5.58
N GLN A 629 27.82 -20.57 4.25
CA GLN A 629 28.89 -20.94 3.30
C GLN A 629 30.04 -19.92 3.25
N LEU A 630 29.78 -18.66 3.62
CA LEU A 630 30.75 -17.56 3.58
C LEU A 630 31.26 -17.15 4.98
N GLN A 631 31.01 -17.94 6.02
CA GLN A 631 31.22 -17.56 7.42
C GLN A 631 32.65 -17.07 7.74
N GLU A 632 33.67 -17.63 7.08
CA GLU A 632 35.08 -17.23 7.29
C GLU A 632 35.45 -15.89 6.65
N LYS A 633 34.68 -15.44 5.65
CA LYS A 633 34.94 -14.21 4.89
C LYS A 633 34.03 -13.07 5.34
N LEU A 634 32.84 -13.39 5.83
CA LEU A 634 31.93 -12.38 6.34
C LEU A 634 32.42 -11.81 7.68
N PRO A 635 32.14 -10.53 7.97
CA PRO A 635 32.51 -9.92 9.24
C PRO A 635 31.81 -10.63 10.41
N LYS A 636 32.59 -10.99 11.42
CA LYS A 636 32.06 -11.57 12.67
C LYS A 636 31.29 -10.50 13.43
N SER A 637 29.97 -10.48 13.31
CA SER A 637 29.13 -9.63 14.17
C SER A 637 29.10 -10.20 15.59
N VAL A 638 28.81 -9.36 16.59
CA VAL A 638 28.71 -9.76 18.01
C VAL A 638 27.59 -10.80 18.23
N THR A 639 26.63 -10.93 17.28
CA THR A 639 25.62 -12.00 17.21
C THR A 639 25.21 -12.30 15.76
N GLU A 640 25.46 -13.51 15.24
CA GLU A 640 25.17 -13.93 13.84
C GLU A 640 23.72 -13.67 13.38
N LYS A 641 22.74 -13.72 14.30
CA LYS A 641 21.32 -13.38 14.02
C LYS A 641 21.12 -11.96 13.49
N ASN A 642 21.98 -11.01 13.85
CA ASN A 642 21.86 -9.62 13.41
C ASN A 642 22.33 -9.43 11.95
N LEU A 643 23.27 -10.24 11.47
CA LEU A 643 23.82 -10.09 10.11
C LEU A 643 22.84 -10.58 9.03
N VAL A 644 22.22 -11.75 9.24
CA VAL A 644 21.24 -12.30 8.28
C VAL A 644 20.04 -11.35 8.12
N ASP A 645 19.54 -10.81 9.23
CA ASP A 645 18.41 -9.89 9.20
C ASP A 645 18.79 -8.57 8.49
N GLN A 646 19.97 -7.99 8.77
CA GLN A 646 20.48 -6.80 8.05
C GLN A 646 20.65 -7.04 6.54
N LEU A 647 21.22 -8.19 6.16
CA LEU A 647 21.43 -8.52 4.75
C LEU A 647 20.11 -8.80 4.03
N THR A 648 19.13 -9.36 4.74
CA THR A 648 17.77 -9.59 4.21
C THR A 648 17.05 -8.27 3.98
N GLU A 649 17.07 -7.37 4.96
CA GLU A 649 16.46 -6.04 4.85
C GLU A 649 17.08 -5.26 3.68
N ARG A 650 18.42 -5.21 3.59
CA ARG A 650 19.11 -4.61 2.45
C ARG A 650 18.77 -5.24 1.10
N PHE A 651 18.65 -6.57 1.04
CA PHE A 651 18.31 -7.24 -0.21
C PHE A 651 16.89 -6.89 -0.67
N GLU A 652 15.92 -6.93 0.24
CA GLU A 652 14.52 -6.56 -0.06
C GLU A 652 14.40 -5.06 -0.40
N GLU A 653 15.19 -4.19 0.23
CA GLU A 653 15.28 -2.77 -0.15
C GLU A 653 15.80 -2.56 -1.57
N LEU A 654 16.74 -3.40 -2.04
CA LEU A 654 17.37 -3.25 -3.35
C LEU A 654 16.63 -3.97 -4.49
N TYR A 655 16.02 -5.13 -4.19
CA TYR A 655 15.51 -6.06 -5.21
C TYR A 655 14.08 -6.54 -4.95
N GLY A 656 13.44 -6.08 -3.86
CA GLY A 656 12.04 -6.37 -3.58
C GLY A 656 11.14 -5.92 -4.73
N SER A 657 10.02 -6.62 -4.93
CA SER A 657 8.98 -6.12 -5.86
C SER A 657 7.59 -6.42 -5.33
N SER A 658 6.66 -5.53 -5.65
CA SER A 658 5.28 -5.50 -5.18
C SER A 658 4.29 -5.64 -6.34
N PHE A 659 3.06 -6.09 -6.05
CA PHE A 659 1.99 -6.11 -7.06
C PHE A 659 1.73 -4.75 -7.69
N ASN A 660 1.86 -3.69 -6.90
CA ASN A 660 1.59 -2.32 -7.35
C ASN A 660 2.55 -1.89 -8.47
N GLU A 661 3.82 -2.35 -8.44
CA GLU A 661 4.78 -2.07 -9.53
C GLU A 661 4.39 -2.78 -10.83
N PHE A 662 3.97 -4.05 -10.74
CA PHE A 662 3.48 -4.80 -11.90
C PHE A 662 2.21 -4.19 -12.48
N GLU A 663 1.25 -3.84 -11.62
CA GLU A 663 -0.02 -3.22 -12.00
C GLU A 663 0.21 -1.84 -12.64
N LYS A 664 1.11 -1.03 -12.09
CA LYS A 664 1.49 0.26 -12.68
C LYS A 664 2.09 0.09 -14.08
N LEU A 665 3.05 -0.83 -14.23
CA LEU A 665 3.65 -1.09 -15.54
C LEU A 665 2.63 -1.62 -16.56
N TYR A 666 1.71 -2.48 -16.13
CA TYR A 666 0.65 -3.02 -16.98
C TYR A 666 -0.25 -1.89 -17.53
N HIS A 667 -0.76 -1.01 -16.66
CA HIS A 667 -1.57 0.13 -17.09
C HIS A 667 -0.79 1.10 -18.00
N GLN A 668 0.49 1.34 -17.72
CA GLN A 668 1.34 2.15 -18.59
C GLN A 668 1.46 1.55 -19.99
N ILE A 669 1.60 0.22 -20.09
CA ILE A 669 1.61 -0.49 -21.38
C ILE A 669 0.28 -0.32 -22.11
N GLU A 670 -0.86 -0.46 -21.43
CA GLU A 670 -2.20 -0.29 -22.04
C GLU A 670 -2.42 1.12 -22.59
N VAL A 671 -2.05 2.14 -21.81
CA VAL A 671 -2.12 3.54 -22.26
C VAL A 671 -1.27 3.73 -23.51
N PHE A 672 -0.06 3.18 -23.53
CA PHE A 672 0.87 3.38 -24.64
C PHE A 672 0.49 2.60 -25.91
N ILE A 673 -0.20 1.46 -25.78
CA ILE A 673 -0.85 0.77 -26.91
C ILE A 673 -1.85 1.70 -27.60
N ASN A 674 -2.69 2.39 -26.83
CA ASN A 674 -3.69 3.31 -27.41
C ASN A 674 -3.02 4.50 -28.10
N ASP A 675 -1.95 5.04 -27.50
CA ASP A 675 -1.23 6.19 -28.03
C ASP A 675 -0.50 5.84 -29.34
N THR A 676 0.20 4.70 -29.39
CA THR A 676 0.87 4.23 -30.61
C THR A 676 -0.12 3.93 -31.74
N ALA A 677 -1.28 3.32 -31.42
CA ALA A 677 -2.35 3.10 -32.40
C ALA A 677 -2.93 4.42 -32.94
N ALA A 678 -3.10 5.43 -32.08
CA ALA A 678 -3.56 6.76 -32.50
C ALA A 678 -2.57 7.46 -33.42
N LEU A 679 -1.27 7.40 -33.11
CA LEU A 679 -0.20 7.94 -33.94
C LEU A 679 -0.13 7.24 -35.30
N GLY A 680 -0.27 5.91 -35.35
CA GLY A 680 -0.30 5.14 -36.60
C GLY A 680 -1.43 5.57 -37.54
N ARG A 681 -2.62 5.86 -37.00
CA ARG A 681 -3.74 6.40 -37.80
C ARG A 681 -3.50 7.82 -38.31
N GLN A 682 -2.77 8.64 -37.55
CA GLN A 682 -2.53 10.04 -37.87
C GLN A 682 -1.38 10.22 -38.88
N PHE A 683 -0.31 9.43 -38.76
CA PHE A 683 0.91 9.54 -39.56
C PHE A 683 1.08 8.29 -40.43
N ILE A 684 0.32 8.25 -41.54
CA ILE A 684 0.20 7.07 -42.43
C ILE A 684 1.56 6.61 -42.98
N THR A 685 2.47 7.55 -43.28
CA THR A 685 3.81 7.25 -43.79
C THR A 685 4.69 6.48 -42.79
N GLU A 686 4.38 6.58 -41.50
CA GLU A 686 5.13 5.97 -40.38
C GLU A 686 4.32 4.89 -39.66
N GLU A 687 3.14 4.52 -40.17
CA GLU A 687 2.22 3.55 -39.56
C GLU A 687 2.92 2.24 -39.20
N ALA A 688 3.77 1.72 -40.11
CA ALA A 688 4.52 0.49 -39.89
C ALA A 688 5.48 0.56 -38.69
N VAL A 689 6.03 1.76 -38.41
CA VAL A 689 6.87 1.99 -37.22
C VAL A 689 5.99 1.84 -35.98
N PHE A 690 4.90 2.60 -35.87
CA PHE A 690 4.03 2.57 -34.69
C PHE A 690 3.38 1.19 -34.44
N ASN A 691 2.92 0.51 -35.48
CA ASN A 691 2.33 -0.83 -35.38
C ASN A 691 3.33 -1.88 -34.84
N LYS A 692 4.63 -1.72 -35.15
CA LYS A 692 5.68 -2.58 -34.58
C LYS A 692 5.79 -2.41 -33.06
N HIS A 693 5.70 -1.17 -32.56
CA HIS A 693 5.71 -0.91 -31.12
C HIS A 693 4.45 -1.44 -30.45
N GLU A 694 3.28 -1.23 -31.05
CA GLU A 694 2.00 -1.74 -30.52
C GLU A 694 2.03 -3.27 -30.34
N LEU A 695 2.48 -4.01 -31.35
CA LEU A 695 2.58 -5.48 -31.28
C LEU A 695 3.54 -5.94 -30.18
N PHE A 696 4.66 -5.24 -30.01
CA PHE A 696 5.61 -5.52 -28.93
C PHE A 696 4.97 -5.31 -27.55
N LEU A 697 4.27 -4.20 -27.36
CA LEU A 697 3.63 -3.85 -26.10
C LEU A 697 2.57 -4.87 -25.69
N ARG A 698 1.73 -5.32 -26.65
CA ARG A 698 0.74 -6.38 -26.41
C ARG A 698 1.39 -7.67 -25.89
N LYS A 699 2.50 -8.09 -26.51
CA LYS A 699 3.27 -9.26 -26.06
C LYS A 699 3.86 -9.07 -24.65
N LYS A 700 4.33 -7.86 -24.32
CA LYS A 700 4.88 -7.56 -22.99
C LYS A 700 3.80 -7.52 -21.91
N ALA A 701 2.61 -7.00 -22.21
CA ALA A 701 1.47 -7.03 -21.29
C ALA A 701 1.11 -8.47 -20.88
N GLU A 702 0.98 -9.38 -21.85
CA GLU A 702 0.73 -10.80 -21.60
C GLU A 702 1.87 -11.46 -20.81
N ALA A 703 3.13 -11.18 -21.18
CA ALA A 703 4.29 -11.71 -20.47
C ALA A 703 4.39 -11.18 -19.03
N LEU A 704 3.96 -9.95 -18.77
CA LEU A 704 3.98 -9.35 -17.44
C LEU A 704 2.99 -10.04 -16.50
N ILE A 705 1.81 -10.41 -17.01
CA ILE A 705 0.83 -11.24 -16.28
C ILE A 705 1.46 -12.59 -15.91
N ASP A 706 2.17 -13.22 -16.85
CA ASP A 706 2.86 -14.49 -16.62
C ASP A 706 3.94 -14.38 -15.53
N VAL A 707 4.80 -13.36 -15.62
CA VAL A 707 5.87 -13.12 -14.64
C VAL A 707 5.29 -12.83 -13.24
N ALA A 708 4.24 -12.02 -13.14
CA ALA A 708 3.56 -11.76 -11.87
C ALA A 708 2.96 -13.05 -11.29
N ALA A 709 2.34 -13.89 -12.13
CA ALA A 709 1.77 -15.16 -11.72
C ALA A 709 2.86 -16.12 -11.18
N GLN A 710 4.02 -16.16 -11.83
CA GLN A 710 5.17 -16.91 -11.32
C GLN A 710 5.62 -16.37 -9.95
N LYS A 711 5.85 -15.07 -9.83
CA LYS A 711 6.47 -14.45 -8.65
C LYS A 711 5.58 -14.49 -7.41
N PHE A 712 4.27 -14.38 -7.58
CA PHE A 712 3.33 -14.23 -6.47
C PHE A 712 2.44 -15.44 -6.20
N TYR A 713 2.19 -16.30 -7.19
CA TYR A 713 1.25 -17.41 -7.06
C TYR A 713 1.92 -18.80 -7.22
N ARG A 714 2.82 -18.99 -8.19
CA ARG A 714 3.45 -20.30 -8.47
C ARG A 714 4.26 -20.85 -7.28
N ASP A 715 5.09 -20.00 -6.68
CA ASP A 715 6.07 -20.43 -5.67
C ASP A 715 5.59 -20.22 -4.22
N ARG A 716 4.31 -19.89 -4.01
CA ARG A 716 3.73 -19.53 -2.69
C ARG A 716 2.36 -20.18 -2.39
N PRO A 717 2.21 -21.51 -2.45
CA PRO A 717 0.91 -22.18 -2.28
C PRO A 717 0.25 -21.91 -0.92
N ASN A 718 1.02 -21.63 0.13
CA ASN A 718 0.54 -21.40 1.50
C ASN A 718 0.49 -19.91 1.92
N ALA A 719 0.90 -18.99 1.03
CA ALA A 719 1.00 -17.56 1.30
C ALA A 719 0.53 -16.75 0.08
N LEU A 720 -0.61 -17.16 -0.48
CA LEU A 720 -1.21 -16.49 -1.62
C LEU A 720 -1.59 -15.04 -1.28
N PRO A 721 -1.47 -14.09 -2.24
CA PRO A 721 -1.94 -12.73 -2.09
C PRO A 721 -3.44 -12.67 -1.72
N ALA A 722 -3.92 -11.52 -1.24
CA ALA A 722 -5.36 -11.30 -1.04
C ALA A 722 -6.17 -11.60 -2.32
N LEU A 723 -7.44 -11.99 -2.17
CA LEU A 723 -8.35 -12.24 -3.29
C LEU A 723 -8.44 -11.00 -4.17
N ALA A 724 -8.28 -11.20 -5.49
CA ALA A 724 -8.34 -10.10 -6.44
C ALA A 724 -9.77 -9.56 -6.62
N GLU A 725 -9.89 -8.24 -6.75
CA GLU A 725 -11.13 -7.59 -7.14
C GLU A 725 -11.40 -7.78 -8.64
N LYS A 726 -12.68 -7.83 -9.01
CA LYS A 726 -13.09 -8.11 -10.39
C LYS A 726 -12.69 -6.97 -11.34
N GLY A 727 -12.15 -7.32 -12.50
CA GLY A 727 -11.69 -6.36 -13.51
C GLY A 727 -10.31 -5.76 -13.22
N THR A 728 -9.59 -6.24 -12.20
CA THR A 728 -8.26 -5.72 -11.86
C THR A 728 -7.14 -6.54 -12.49
N PHE A 729 -5.94 -5.94 -12.59
CA PHE A 729 -4.74 -6.65 -13.00
C PHE A 729 -4.48 -7.90 -12.13
N LYS A 730 -4.72 -7.81 -10.81
CA LYS A 730 -4.58 -8.94 -9.89
C LYS A 730 -5.49 -10.10 -10.27
N GLU A 731 -6.71 -9.85 -10.74
CA GLU A 731 -7.62 -10.91 -11.19
C GLU A 731 -7.04 -11.60 -12.43
N ALA A 732 -6.57 -10.82 -13.40
CA ALA A 732 -5.95 -11.38 -14.61
C ALA A 732 -4.75 -12.29 -14.27
N VAL A 733 -3.90 -11.87 -13.33
CA VAL A 733 -2.77 -12.66 -12.83
C VAL A 733 -3.22 -13.93 -12.10
N GLU A 734 -4.20 -13.83 -11.19
CA GLU A 734 -4.72 -14.97 -10.45
C GLU A 734 -5.36 -16.00 -11.39
N ARG A 735 -6.16 -15.56 -12.36
CA ARG A 735 -6.77 -16.42 -13.39
C ARG A 735 -5.71 -17.10 -14.26
N HIS A 736 -4.70 -16.35 -14.67
CA HIS A 736 -3.57 -16.92 -15.42
C HIS A 736 -2.81 -17.97 -14.60
N ALA A 737 -2.60 -17.71 -13.31
CA ALA A 737 -1.95 -18.66 -12.40
C ALA A 737 -2.77 -19.93 -12.18
N ILE A 738 -4.09 -19.82 -12.05
CA ILE A 738 -5.01 -20.96 -11.97
C ILE A 738 -4.89 -21.81 -13.24
N ASN A 739 -4.99 -21.18 -14.41
CA ASN A 739 -5.02 -21.87 -15.69
C ASN A 739 -3.68 -22.49 -16.08
N LYS A 740 -2.56 -21.80 -15.82
CA LYS A 740 -1.23 -22.20 -16.29
C LYS A 740 -0.40 -22.96 -15.26
N TYR A 741 -0.54 -22.62 -13.97
CA TYR A 741 0.27 -23.20 -12.88
C TYR A 741 -0.55 -24.10 -11.93
N GLY A 742 -1.86 -24.25 -12.15
CA GLY A 742 -2.70 -25.12 -11.34
C GLY A 742 -2.92 -24.61 -9.92
N VAL A 743 -2.81 -23.30 -9.71
CA VAL A 743 -3.10 -22.66 -8.41
C VAL A 743 -4.58 -22.85 -8.06
N ILE A 744 -4.88 -23.06 -6.77
CA ILE A 744 -6.24 -23.30 -6.29
C ILE A 744 -7.15 -22.11 -6.62
N ASP A 745 -8.27 -22.38 -7.31
CA ASP A 745 -9.31 -21.38 -7.55
C ASP A 745 -10.12 -21.13 -6.27
N ARG A 746 -9.66 -20.16 -5.47
CA ARG A 746 -10.28 -19.78 -4.19
C ARG A 746 -11.71 -19.26 -4.36
N LEU A 747 -12.03 -18.61 -5.48
CA LEU A 747 -13.40 -18.15 -5.79
C LEU A 747 -14.32 -19.33 -6.08
N LYS A 748 -13.82 -20.37 -6.78
CA LYS A 748 -14.58 -21.61 -6.98
C LYS A 748 -14.82 -22.32 -5.64
N GLN A 749 -13.81 -22.39 -4.76
CA GLN A 749 -13.98 -22.97 -3.42
C GLN A 749 -14.97 -22.20 -2.56
N GLU A 750 -14.91 -20.86 -2.53
CA GLU A 750 -15.89 -20.04 -1.82
C GLU A 750 -17.30 -20.23 -2.39
N LYS A 751 -17.44 -20.28 -3.71
CA LYS A 751 -18.74 -20.55 -4.35
C LYS A 751 -19.28 -21.95 -4.04
N GLU A 752 -18.41 -22.96 -4.01
CA GLU A 752 -18.78 -24.32 -3.62
C GLU A 752 -19.16 -24.42 -2.14
N GLN A 753 -18.43 -23.72 -1.26
CA GLN A 753 -18.75 -23.61 0.17
C GLN A 753 -20.06 -22.86 0.39
N LEU A 754 -20.29 -21.76 -0.33
CA LEU A 754 -21.53 -21.00 -0.27
C LEU A 754 -22.70 -21.83 -0.79
N ASN A 755 -22.54 -22.55 -1.90
CA ASN A 755 -23.56 -23.46 -2.42
C ASN A 755 -23.84 -24.61 -1.44
N ALA A 756 -22.82 -25.15 -0.79
CA ALA A 756 -22.99 -26.17 0.24
C ALA A 756 -23.72 -25.61 1.48
N LEU A 757 -23.44 -24.36 1.86
CA LEU A 757 -24.13 -23.66 2.94
C LEU A 757 -25.59 -23.38 2.58
N SER A 758 -25.88 -22.89 1.37
CA SER A 758 -27.23 -22.68 0.87
C SER A 758 -28.03 -23.98 0.86
N ARG A 759 -27.44 -25.09 0.38
CA ARG A 759 -28.10 -26.41 0.43
C ARG A 759 -28.41 -26.84 1.87
N ARG A 760 -27.47 -26.67 2.80
CA ARG A 760 -27.73 -26.96 4.23
C ARG A 760 -28.87 -26.12 4.79
N MET A 761 -28.93 -24.84 4.41
CA MET A 761 -29.97 -23.92 4.88
C MET A 761 -31.35 -24.28 4.29
N GLU A 762 -31.41 -24.65 3.01
CA GLU A 762 -32.62 -25.17 2.36
C GLU A 762 -33.11 -26.47 3.02
N GLU A 763 -32.19 -27.38 3.36
CA GLU A 763 -32.53 -28.64 4.03
C GLU A 763 -33.02 -28.40 5.47
N GLN A 764 -32.43 -27.44 6.19
CA GLN A 764 -32.94 -27.00 7.49
C GLN A 764 -34.34 -26.37 7.40
N LEU A 765 -34.61 -25.57 6.36
CA LEU A 765 -35.94 -25.00 6.10
C LEU A 765 -36.96 -26.11 5.82
N ARG A 766 -36.66 -27.04 4.92
CA ARG A 766 -37.53 -28.20 4.64
C ARG A 766 -37.83 -29.03 5.89
N THR A 767 -36.82 -29.24 6.74
CA THR A 767 -37.00 -29.99 8.00
C THR A 767 -37.91 -29.24 8.97
N LYS A 768 -37.77 -27.92 9.07
CA LYS A 768 -38.65 -27.06 9.87
C LYS A 768 -40.08 -27.00 9.32
N ASP A 769 -40.24 -26.93 8.01
CA ASP A 769 -41.58 -26.91 7.39
C ASP A 769 -42.30 -28.22 7.67
N ARG A 770 -41.60 -29.36 7.55
CA ARG A 770 -42.15 -30.68 7.91
C ARG A 770 -42.53 -30.77 9.40
N GLN A 771 -41.71 -30.21 10.29
CA GLN A 771 -42.05 -30.14 11.73
C GLN A 771 -43.25 -29.24 12.00
N ASN A 772 -43.37 -28.10 11.31
CA ASN A 772 -44.52 -27.22 11.45
C ASN A 772 -45.81 -27.87 10.91
N GLU A 773 -45.74 -28.61 9.81
CA GLU A 773 -46.86 -29.39 9.29
C GLU A 773 -47.30 -30.48 10.28
N GLU A 774 -46.36 -31.23 10.88
CA GLU A 774 -46.65 -32.22 11.91
C GLU A 774 -47.30 -31.60 13.17
N VAL A 775 -46.79 -30.44 13.62
CA VAL A 775 -47.35 -29.70 14.76
C VAL A 775 -48.74 -29.14 14.45
N ASN A 776 -48.95 -28.59 13.25
CA ASN A 776 -50.25 -28.06 12.84
C ASN A 776 -51.30 -29.16 12.68
N ALA A 777 -50.92 -30.33 12.14
CA ALA A 777 -51.83 -31.48 12.05
C ALA A 777 -52.28 -31.96 13.44
N SER A 778 -51.35 -32.03 14.40
CA SER A 778 -51.64 -32.37 15.80
C SER A 778 -52.57 -31.33 16.47
N LEU A 779 -52.34 -30.04 16.21
CA LEU A 779 -53.15 -28.95 16.76
C LEU A 779 -54.59 -28.94 16.22
N GLU A 780 -54.78 -29.23 14.93
CA GLU A 780 -56.12 -29.31 14.34
C GLU A 780 -56.90 -30.54 14.83
N GLU A 781 -56.23 -31.66 15.08
CA GLU A 781 -56.86 -32.84 15.69
C GLU A 781 -57.35 -32.56 17.13
N GLU A 782 -56.58 -31.80 17.91
CA GLU A 782 -56.96 -31.41 19.27
C GLU A 782 -58.15 -30.43 19.27
N LYS A 783 -58.17 -29.46 18.35
CA LYS A 783 -59.29 -28.53 18.19
C LYS A 783 -60.58 -29.23 17.74
N ALA A 784 -60.48 -30.22 16.84
CA ALA A 784 -61.63 -31.00 16.40
C ALA A 784 -62.25 -31.78 17.57
N LYS A 785 -61.41 -32.44 18.39
CA LYS A 785 -61.85 -33.12 19.62
C LYS A 785 -62.54 -32.16 20.58
N LYS A 786 -61.94 -30.99 20.86
CA LYS A 786 -62.52 -30.00 21.78
C LYS A 786 -63.86 -29.41 21.31
N THR A 787 -64.03 -29.27 19.99
CA THR A 787 -65.28 -28.75 19.40
C THR A 787 -66.39 -29.80 19.41
N GLU A 788 -66.05 -31.07 19.19
CA GLU A 788 -66.98 -32.21 19.36
C GLU A 788 -67.47 -32.34 20.81
N TYR A 789 -66.58 -32.16 21.80
CA TYR A 789 -66.94 -32.23 23.22
C TYR A 789 -67.81 -31.08 23.71
N HIS A 790 -67.62 -29.86 23.18
CA HIS A 790 -68.47 -28.72 23.53
C HIS A 790 -69.90 -28.82 22.97
N ALA A 791 -70.10 -29.48 21.82
CA ALA A 791 -71.42 -29.68 21.23
C ALA A 791 -72.28 -30.72 22.00
N ALA A 792 -71.65 -31.69 22.69
CA ALA A 792 -72.35 -32.77 23.39
C ALA A 792 -72.82 -32.41 24.83
N MET A 793 -72.29 -31.36 25.45
CA MET A 793 -72.66 -30.94 26.83
C MET A 793 -73.90 -30.01 26.93
N ASN A 794 -74.53 -29.64 25.81
CA ASN A 794 -75.75 -28.82 25.77
C ASN A 794 -77.04 -29.64 25.49
N ASP A 795 -77.02 -30.96 25.70
CA ASP A 795 -78.18 -31.86 25.55
C ASP A 795 -78.92 -32.04 26.90
N ASP A 796 -80.21 -31.68 26.95
CA ASP A 796 -81.07 -31.80 28.14
C ASP A 796 -81.09 -33.22 28.73
N LYS A 797 -80.88 -34.26 27.92
CA LYS A 797 -80.83 -35.66 28.39
C LYS A 797 -79.58 -36.00 29.20
N GLU A 798 -78.44 -35.33 28.93
CA GLU A 798 -77.21 -35.53 29.70
C GLU A 798 -77.34 -35.03 31.15
N ALA A 799 -78.12 -33.96 31.37
CA ALA A 799 -78.44 -33.47 32.71
C ALA A 799 -79.29 -34.46 33.53
N GLU A 800 -80.25 -35.13 32.90
CA GLU A 800 -81.08 -36.16 33.56
C GLU A 800 -80.26 -37.38 33.98
N TYR A 801 -79.33 -37.83 33.14
CA TYR A 801 -78.40 -38.92 33.49
C TYR A 801 -77.49 -38.53 34.66
N LEU A 802 -77.00 -37.29 34.69
CA LEU A 802 -76.20 -36.79 35.80
C LEU A 802 -76.99 -36.75 37.11
N LEU A 803 -78.28 -36.36 37.05
CA LEU A 803 -79.17 -36.37 38.20
C LEU A 803 -79.41 -37.79 38.73
N LEU A 804 -79.64 -38.79 37.86
CA LEU A 804 -79.78 -40.18 38.30
C LEU A 804 -78.53 -40.69 39.01
N ILE A 805 -77.36 -40.45 38.40
CA ILE A 805 -76.07 -40.87 38.95
C ILE A 805 -75.89 -40.29 40.36
N ASN A 806 -76.05 -38.96 40.49
CA ASN A 806 -75.76 -38.26 41.74
C ASN A 806 -76.83 -38.47 42.83
N LYS A 807 -78.11 -38.58 42.47
CA LYS A 807 -79.21 -38.65 43.46
C LYS A 807 -79.64 -40.07 43.82
N LYS A 808 -79.31 -41.08 43.01
CA LYS A 808 -79.78 -42.46 43.22
C LYS A 808 -78.65 -43.48 43.23
N LEU A 809 -77.87 -43.57 42.16
CA LEU A 809 -76.90 -44.67 42.01
C LEU A 809 -75.71 -44.52 42.96
N ILE A 810 -75.15 -43.31 43.10
CA ILE A 810 -74.09 -43.03 44.07
C ILE A 810 -74.55 -43.37 45.50
N PRO A 811 -75.68 -42.83 46.01
CA PRO A 811 -76.16 -43.18 47.35
C PRO A 811 -76.42 -44.68 47.56
N LEU A 812 -77.03 -45.37 46.59
CA LEU A 812 -77.28 -46.81 46.69
C LEU A 812 -75.98 -47.62 46.75
N THR A 813 -74.97 -47.21 45.98
CA THR A 813 -73.66 -47.87 45.97
C THR A 813 -72.91 -47.62 47.28
N GLU A 814 -72.99 -46.40 47.83
CA GLU A 814 -72.42 -46.06 49.14
C GLU A 814 -73.08 -46.81 50.30
N GLU A 815 -74.40 -46.95 50.28
CA GLU A 815 -75.14 -47.72 51.29
C GLU A 815 -74.71 -49.19 51.26
N TYR A 816 -74.58 -49.77 50.06
CA TYR A 816 -74.10 -51.14 49.90
C TYR A 816 -72.65 -51.31 50.34
N LEU A 817 -71.76 -50.37 49.97
CA LEU A 817 -70.37 -50.35 50.44
C LEU A 817 -70.28 -50.25 51.97
N THR A 818 -71.14 -49.44 52.59
CA THR A 818 -71.19 -49.28 54.05
C THR A 818 -71.65 -50.56 54.73
N SER A 819 -72.70 -51.22 54.20
CA SER A 819 -73.14 -52.53 54.67
C SER A 819 -72.02 -53.57 54.59
N LEU A 820 -71.34 -53.69 53.44
CA LEU A 820 -70.22 -54.63 53.26
C LEU A 820 -69.05 -54.35 54.22
N ARG A 821 -68.68 -53.06 54.41
CA ARG A 821 -67.62 -52.68 55.35
C ARG A 821 -67.98 -53.01 56.81
N SER A 822 -69.24 -52.93 57.19
CA SER A 822 -69.70 -53.31 58.54
C SER A 822 -69.64 -54.82 58.79
N GLN A 823 -69.60 -55.64 57.73
CA GLN A 823 -69.52 -57.09 57.82
C GLN A 823 -68.07 -57.61 57.92
N LEU A 824 -67.06 -56.76 57.67
CA LEU A 824 -65.67 -57.10 57.90
C LEU A 824 -65.41 -57.27 59.40
N SER A 825 -64.75 -58.37 59.77
CA SER A 825 -64.38 -58.62 61.15
C SER A 825 -63.31 -57.60 61.58
N ILE A 826 -63.68 -56.63 62.42
CA ILE A 826 -62.71 -55.70 63.02
C ILE A 826 -61.81 -56.51 63.96
N LYS A 827 -60.48 -56.53 63.73
CA LYS A 827 -59.55 -57.05 64.74
C LYS A 827 -58.41 -56.09 65.06
N ALA A 828 -58.27 -55.83 66.36
CA ALA A 828 -57.10 -55.25 67.00
C ALA A 828 -55.86 -56.09 66.67
N LYS A 829 -54.74 -55.42 66.40
CA LYS A 829 -53.44 -56.02 66.09
C LYS A 829 -53.06 -57.09 67.13
N GLY A 830 -52.81 -58.33 66.71
CA GLY A 830 -51.94 -59.24 67.48
C GLY A 830 -52.38 -60.68 67.73
N LEU A 831 -53.55 -61.15 67.29
CA LEU A 831 -53.89 -62.58 67.39
C LEU A 831 -54.50 -63.10 66.09
N GLU A 832 -53.88 -64.14 65.53
CA GLU A 832 -54.23 -64.75 64.25
C GLU A 832 -55.73 -65.09 64.16
N GLN A 833 -56.38 -64.67 63.06
CA GLN A 833 -57.71 -65.12 62.70
C GLN A 833 -57.65 -66.56 62.19
N ASP A 834 -58.64 -67.37 62.54
CA ASP A 834 -58.79 -68.69 61.94
C ASP A 834 -58.93 -68.58 60.41
N GLU A 835 -58.52 -69.63 59.70
CA GLU A 835 -58.58 -69.73 58.24
C GLU A 835 -59.98 -69.42 57.66
N LYS A 836 -61.05 -69.80 58.38
CA LYS A 836 -62.44 -69.55 57.96
C LYS A 836 -62.79 -68.06 57.97
N THR A 837 -62.31 -67.32 58.96
CA THR A 837 -62.54 -65.89 59.12
C THR A 837 -61.72 -65.11 58.10
N LYS A 838 -60.47 -65.50 57.84
CA LYS A 838 -59.64 -64.94 56.76
C LYS A 838 -60.29 -65.13 55.39
N GLN A 839 -60.82 -66.32 55.09
CA GLN A 839 -61.53 -66.55 53.82
C GLN A 839 -62.84 -65.74 53.73
N LYS A 840 -63.58 -65.59 54.84
CA LYS A 840 -64.80 -64.78 54.87
C LYS A 840 -64.50 -63.30 54.65
N ASP A 841 -63.52 -62.74 55.36
CA ASP A 841 -63.12 -61.34 55.22
C ASP A 841 -62.53 -61.07 53.82
N ALA A 842 -61.75 -62.00 53.25
CA ALA A 842 -61.24 -61.89 51.87
C ALA A 842 -62.37 -61.86 50.82
N ARG A 843 -63.44 -62.65 51.02
CA ARG A 843 -64.64 -62.60 50.15
C ARG A 843 -65.40 -61.29 50.28
N ILE A 844 -65.53 -60.75 51.49
CA ILE A 844 -66.17 -59.45 51.72
C ILE A 844 -65.32 -58.32 51.13
N GLN A 845 -63.99 -58.38 51.28
CA GLN A 845 -63.07 -57.42 50.68
C GLN A 845 -63.16 -57.40 49.16
N SER A 846 -63.20 -58.58 48.51
CA SER A 846 -63.42 -58.65 47.05
C SER A 846 -64.74 -58.01 46.60
N LYS A 847 -65.80 -58.10 47.41
CA LYS A 847 -67.08 -57.42 47.14
C LYS A 847 -66.97 -55.90 47.33
N ILE A 848 -66.25 -55.45 48.36
CA ILE A 848 -65.95 -54.02 48.57
C ILE A 848 -65.16 -53.47 47.41
N ASP A 849 -64.15 -54.18 46.91
CA ASP A 849 -63.31 -53.73 45.79
C ASP A 849 -64.15 -53.55 44.52
N LYS A 850 -65.00 -54.53 44.19
CA LYS A 850 -65.91 -54.46 43.03
C LYS A 850 -66.97 -53.36 43.17
N ALA A 851 -67.60 -53.22 44.34
CA ALA A 851 -68.55 -52.14 44.58
C ALA A 851 -67.88 -50.75 44.57
N THR A 852 -66.61 -50.68 44.98
CA THR A 852 -65.79 -49.46 44.89
C THR A 852 -65.45 -49.14 43.44
N GLU A 853 -65.19 -50.14 42.60
CA GLU A 853 -65.00 -49.96 41.16
C GLU A 853 -66.27 -49.39 40.49
N LEU A 854 -67.45 -49.95 40.81
CA LEU A 854 -68.73 -49.39 40.36
C LEU A 854 -68.93 -47.95 40.80
N TYR A 855 -68.63 -47.65 42.07
CA TYR A 855 -68.71 -46.30 42.62
C TYR A 855 -67.77 -45.33 41.90
N ASN A 856 -66.55 -45.75 41.61
CA ASN A 856 -65.57 -44.95 40.90
C ASN A 856 -66.01 -44.67 39.45
N ILE A 857 -66.62 -45.63 38.76
CA ILE A 857 -67.19 -45.41 37.41
C ILE A 857 -68.24 -44.30 37.43
N LEU A 858 -69.14 -44.29 38.42
CA LEU A 858 -70.17 -43.25 38.56
C LEU A 858 -69.56 -41.85 38.77
N ARG A 859 -68.41 -41.76 39.45
CA ARG A 859 -67.72 -40.50 39.77
C ARG A 859 -66.63 -40.08 38.78
N ASN A 860 -66.30 -40.91 37.78
CA ASN A 860 -65.21 -40.64 36.84
C ASN A 860 -65.58 -39.59 35.77
N SER A 861 -65.74 -38.34 36.19
CA SER A 861 -66.08 -37.23 35.30
C SER A 861 -64.89 -36.69 34.48
N GLU A 862 -63.65 -37.10 34.78
CA GLU A 862 -62.45 -36.64 34.05
C GLU A 862 -62.16 -37.52 32.82
N GLN A 863 -62.19 -38.84 32.97
CA GLN A 863 -61.91 -39.77 31.87
C GLN A 863 -63.18 -40.21 31.12
N ILE A 864 -64.34 -40.20 31.79
CA ILE A 864 -65.66 -40.48 31.18
C ILE A 864 -66.62 -39.32 31.50
N PRO A 865 -66.41 -38.14 30.89
CA PRO A 865 -67.17 -36.93 31.25
C PRO A 865 -68.68 -37.09 31.06
N HIS A 866 -69.10 -37.77 29.97
CA HIS A 866 -70.52 -37.99 29.63
C HIS A 866 -71.25 -38.87 30.67
N PRO A 867 -72.26 -38.33 31.38
CA PRO A 867 -73.07 -39.08 32.33
C PRO A 867 -73.77 -40.29 31.70
N LYS A 868 -74.19 -40.22 30.43
CA LYS A 868 -74.78 -41.37 29.73
C LYS A 868 -73.79 -42.55 29.61
N MET A 869 -72.55 -42.24 29.27
CA MET A 869 -71.50 -43.26 29.12
C MET A 869 -71.10 -43.83 30.48
N ARG A 870 -71.00 -43.00 31.52
CA ARG A 870 -70.80 -43.50 32.90
C ARG A 870 -71.91 -44.44 33.33
N LEU A 871 -73.16 -44.10 33.01
CA LEU A 871 -74.32 -44.94 33.31
C LEU A 871 -74.23 -46.29 32.57
N ARG A 872 -73.92 -46.26 31.26
CA ARG A 872 -73.78 -47.47 30.45
C ARG A 872 -72.65 -48.36 30.96
N THR A 873 -71.49 -47.79 31.24
CA THR A 873 -70.33 -48.51 31.78
C THR A 873 -70.64 -49.08 33.16
N PHE A 874 -71.31 -48.31 34.03
CA PHE A 874 -71.74 -48.78 35.35
C PHE A 874 -72.65 -50.00 35.26
N TYR A 875 -73.71 -49.98 34.44
CA TYR A 875 -74.61 -51.13 34.31
C TYR A 875 -73.95 -52.32 33.61
N THR A 876 -73.11 -52.07 32.61
CA THR A 876 -72.34 -53.15 31.94
C THR A 876 -71.43 -53.85 32.94
N GLN A 877 -70.72 -53.09 33.77
CA GLN A 877 -69.83 -53.65 34.78
C GLN A 877 -70.62 -54.32 35.93
N LEU A 878 -71.76 -53.75 36.34
CA LEU A 878 -72.65 -54.34 37.34
C LEU A 878 -73.17 -55.72 36.89
N ASP A 879 -73.52 -55.87 35.61
CA ASP A 879 -73.95 -57.17 35.07
C ASP A 879 -72.78 -58.15 34.88
N LYS A 880 -71.60 -57.68 34.47
CA LYS A 880 -70.39 -58.54 34.41
C LYS A 880 -70.01 -59.11 35.78
N TYR A 881 -70.26 -58.36 36.86
CA TYR A 881 -70.07 -58.88 38.21
C TYR A 881 -71.12 -59.94 38.60
N GLU A 882 -72.34 -59.88 38.06
CA GLU A 882 -73.37 -60.91 38.32
C GLU A 882 -72.96 -62.28 37.77
N GLU A 883 -72.48 -62.35 36.52
CA GLU A 883 -72.04 -63.61 35.90
C GLU A 883 -70.98 -64.33 36.73
N ASN A 884 -70.22 -63.57 37.53
CA ASN A 884 -69.18 -64.08 38.43
C ASN A 884 -69.67 -64.39 39.88
N PHE A 885 -70.95 -64.19 40.23
CA PHE A 885 -71.45 -64.35 41.60
C PHE A 885 -72.68 -65.25 41.79
N ILE A 886 -73.20 -65.91 40.75
CA ILE A 886 -74.28 -66.93 40.89
C ILE A 886 -73.83 -68.13 41.78
N ALA A 887 -72.53 -68.32 41.99
CA ALA A 887 -72.02 -69.40 42.85
C ALA A 887 -72.20 -69.16 44.37
N HIS A 888 -72.59 -67.95 44.82
CA HIS A 888 -72.68 -67.61 46.24
C HIS A 888 -73.97 -66.79 46.53
N ASP A 889 -75.04 -67.46 46.97
CA ASP A 889 -76.33 -66.87 47.40
C ASP A 889 -76.15 -65.71 48.42
N ASP A 890 -75.98 -64.49 47.93
CA ASP A 890 -75.90 -63.25 48.73
C ASP A 890 -77.17 -62.39 48.53
N PRO A 891 -78.09 -62.40 49.50
CA PRO A 891 -79.35 -61.64 49.42
C PRO A 891 -79.18 -60.12 49.31
N ASP A 892 -78.11 -59.54 49.88
CA ASP A 892 -77.92 -58.10 49.94
C ASP A 892 -77.43 -57.52 48.60
N LEU A 893 -76.56 -58.26 47.89
CA LEU A 893 -76.13 -57.90 46.53
C LEU A 893 -77.31 -57.93 45.55
N VAL A 894 -78.17 -58.95 45.65
CA VAL A 894 -79.38 -59.08 44.82
C VAL A 894 -80.33 -57.90 45.08
N ARG A 895 -80.49 -57.48 46.33
CA ARG A 895 -81.32 -56.31 46.70
C ARG A 895 -80.72 -54.99 46.18
N TYR A 896 -79.41 -54.78 46.34
CA TYR A 896 -78.72 -53.61 45.80
C TYR A 896 -78.89 -53.51 44.28
N ARG A 897 -78.65 -54.60 43.54
CA ARG A 897 -78.85 -54.64 42.10
C ARG A 897 -80.30 -54.37 41.70
N ARG A 898 -81.27 -55.03 42.34
CA ARG A 898 -82.69 -54.80 42.06
C ARG A 898 -83.04 -53.32 42.22
N ASN A 899 -82.56 -52.66 43.27
CA ASN A 899 -82.79 -51.24 43.48
C ASN A 899 -82.05 -50.35 42.45
N ALA A 900 -80.81 -50.71 42.07
CA ALA A 900 -80.05 -50.01 41.04
C ALA A 900 -80.68 -50.14 39.64
N VAL A 901 -81.23 -51.31 39.30
CA VAL A 901 -81.95 -51.55 38.03
C VAL A 901 -83.32 -50.87 38.03
N ILE A 902 -84.04 -50.86 39.17
CA ILE A 902 -85.29 -50.08 39.31
C ILE A 902 -85.02 -48.59 39.12
N ALA A 903 -83.90 -48.06 39.65
CA ALA A 903 -83.49 -46.68 39.39
C ALA A 903 -83.22 -46.42 37.90
N ALA A 904 -82.70 -47.41 37.15
CA ALA A 904 -82.55 -47.35 35.69
C ALA A 904 -83.91 -47.31 34.96
N GLY A 905 -84.88 -48.12 35.41
CA GLY A 905 -86.22 -48.21 34.83
C GLY A 905 -87.02 -46.91 34.91
N ILE A 906 -86.72 -46.05 35.89
CA ILE A 906 -87.30 -44.71 36.04
C ILE A 906 -86.84 -43.75 34.91
N LEU A 907 -85.71 -44.01 34.25
CA LEU A 907 -85.20 -43.20 33.12
C LEU A 907 -85.69 -43.66 31.74
N LEU A 908 -86.17 -44.90 31.61
CA LEU A 908 -86.60 -45.47 30.33
C LEU A 908 -88.11 -45.33 30.07
N SER A 909 -88.88 -44.76 31.00
CA SER A 909 -90.35 -44.63 30.93
C SER A 909 -90.88 -43.25 30.53
N PHE A 910 -90.00 -42.26 30.26
CA PHE A 910 -90.26 -40.95 29.61
C PHE A 910 -91.63 -40.26 29.87
N ILE A 911 -92.18 -40.36 31.08
CA ILE A 911 -93.31 -39.52 31.56
C ILE A 911 -93.05 -39.15 33.04
N PHE A 912 -92.69 -37.90 33.29
CA PHE A 912 -92.74 -37.25 34.61
C PHE A 912 -94.21 -37.21 35.08
N PRO A 913 -94.61 -37.97 36.12
CA PRO A 913 -94.62 -37.45 37.49
C PRO A 913 -94.34 -38.52 38.58
N GLY A 914 -93.39 -39.44 38.36
CA GLY A 914 -92.94 -40.39 39.42
C GLY A 914 -92.20 -39.73 40.59
N LEU A 915 -91.67 -38.52 40.40
CA LEU A 915 -91.09 -37.70 41.46
C LEU A 915 -92.12 -37.17 42.46
N ILE A 916 -93.43 -37.20 42.14
CA ILE A 916 -94.52 -36.83 43.06
C ILE A 916 -94.88 -37.99 43.99
N VAL A 917 -94.76 -39.24 43.55
CA VAL A 917 -94.94 -40.42 44.43
C VAL A 917 -93.78 -40.52 45.44
N LEU A 918 -92.58 -40.09 45.06
CA LEU A 918 -91.45 -39.99 45.99
C LEU A 918 -91.56 -38.78 46.93
N ALA A 919 -92.14 -37.66 46.49
CA ALA A 919 -92.43 -36.50 47.33
C ALA A 919 -93.51 -36.78 48.39
N ILE A 920 -94.49 -37.66 48.10
CA ILE A 920 -95.49 -38.13 49.07
C ILE A 920 -94.87 -39.10 50.09
N TYR A 921 -93.90 -39.93 49.69
CA TYR A 921 -93.16 -40.78 50.62
C TYR A 921 -92.27 -39.98 51.60
N THR A 922 -91.84 -38.78 51.21
CA THR A 922 -91.06 -37.87 52.07
C THR A 922 -91.89 -36.90 52.91
N ASN A 923 -93.21 -36.80 52.72
CA ASN A 923 -94.05 -35.77 53.38
C ASN A 923 -95.27 -36.25 54.18
N VAL A 924 -95.44 -37.56 54.44
CA VAL A 924 -96.43 -38.03 55.43
C VAL A 924 -95.72 -38.71 56.59
N GLY A 925 -95.59 -37.98 57.69
CA GLY A 925 -94.91 -38.38 58.90
C GLY A 925 -95.64 -39.49 59.67
N LEU A 926 -94.83 -40.36 60.27
CA LEU A 926 -94.93 -40.88 61.64
C LEU A 926 -96.33 -40.83 62.31
N SER A 927 -97.02 -41.96 62.34
CA SER A 927 -97.49 -42.54 63.62
C SER A 927 -97.95 -44.00 63.46
N SER A 928 -97.10 -44.91 63.95
CA SER A 928 -97.43 -45.99 64.88
C SER A 928 -98.58 -46.99 64.59
N VAL A 929 -98.14 -48.25 64.36
CA VAL A 929 -98.65 -49.54 64.90
C VAL A 929 -99.46 -50.47 63.96
N LYS A 930 -98.74 -51.51 63.48
CA LYS A 930 -99.06 -52.96 63.31
C LYS A 930 -100.42 -53.36 62.69
N SER A 931 -100.58 -54.37 61.81
CA SER A 931 -99.70 -55.44 61.30
C SER A 931 -100.56 -56.36 60.43
N CYS A 932 -100.08 -56.66 59.21
CA CYS A 932 -100.13 -57.95 58.50
C CYS A 932 -101.50 -58.56 58.08
N TYR A 933 -101.62 -59.42 57.05
CA TYR A 933 -100.67 -60.26 56.32
C TYR A 933 -101.17 -60.38 54.86
N PHE A 934 -100.46 -59.84 53.86
CA PHE A 934 -100.76 -60.07 52.43
C PHE A 934 -99.46 -60.12 51.61
N TRP A 935 -98.63 -61.12 51.97
CA TRP A 935 -97.45 -61.60 51.23
C TRP A 935 -97.86 -62.86 50.44
N GLN A 936 -97.16 -63.13 49.32
CA GLN A 936 -97.35 -64.22 48.32
C GLN A 936 -98.47 -63.92 47.29
N SER A 937 -98.30 -64.06 45.96
CA SER A 937 -97.41 -64.95 45.20
C SER A 937 -96.99 -64.37 43.82
N SER A 938 -95.78 -64.79 43.39
CA SER A 938 -95.24 -65.00 42.02
C SER A 938 -95.28 -63.84 40.99
N GLY A 939 -94.22 -63.09 40.66
CA GLY A 939 -92.77 -63.31 40.77
C GLY A 939 -92.03 -63.47 39.44
N GLN A 940 -92.73 -63.68 38.30
CA GLN A 940 -92.06 -63.98 37.01
C GLN A 940 -92.36 -63.00 35.85
N ASN A 941 -93.36 -62.11 35.96
CA ASN A 941 -93.79 -61.27 34.83
C ASN A 941 -93.28 -59.82 34.79
N ALA A 942 -92.62 -59.32 35.84
CA ALA A 942 -92.03 -57.96 35.83
C ALA A 942 -90.61 -57.92 35.22
N VAL A 943 -89.84 -59.00 35.37
CA VAL A 943 -88.46 -59.12 34.86
C VAL A 943 -88.44 -59.38 33.35
N SER A 944 -89.41 -60.13 32.82
CA SER A 944 -89.56 -60.38 31.38
C SER A 944 -90.00 -59.14 30.59
N SER A 945 -90.79 -58.24 31.20
CA SER A 945 -91.21 -56.96 30.59
C SER A 945 -90.06 -55.94 30.53
N LEU A 946 -89.14 -55.96 31.51
CA LEU A 946 -87.95 -55.08 31.53
C LEU A 946 -86.84 -55.56 30.59
N ASN A 947 -86.68 -56.87 30.40
CA ASN A 947 -85.71 -57.43 29.45
C ASN A 947 -86.07 -57.15 27.97
N ARG A 948 -87.35 -56.91 27.65
CA ARG A 948 -87.81 -56.60 26.29
C ARG A 948 -87.47 -55.15 25.85
N HIS A 949 -87.24 -54.24 26.78
CA HIS A 949 -86.83 -52.85 26.50
C HIS A 949 -85.30 -52.65 26.47
N ARG A 950 -84.53 -53.66 26.91
CA ARG A 950 -83.06 -53.66 26.89
C ARG A 950 -82.48 -53.92 25.49
N ALA A 951 -83.21 -54.64 24.63
CA ALA A 951 -82.86 -54.83 23.22
C ALA A 951 -83.04 -53.54 22.38
N ALA A 952 -83.97 -52.64 22.75
CA ALA A 952 -84.21 -51.37 22.06
C ALA A 952 -83.15 -50.29 22.35
N ALA A 953 -82.26 -50.52 23.33
CA ALA A 953 -81.19 -49.59 23.74
C ALA A 953 -79.79 -49.95 23.17
N GLY A 954 -79.70 -50.88 22.22
CA GLY A 954 -78.48 -51.12 21.42
C GLY A 954 -77.28 -51.68 22.20
N VAL A 955 -77.51 -52.61 23.14
CA VAL A 955 -76.45 -53.32 23.88
C VAL A 955 -76.51 -54.82 23.54
N PRO A 956 -75.65 -55.34 22.64
CA PRO A 956 -75.62 -56.76 22.28
C PRO A 956 -74.85 -57.62 23.30
N PHE A 957 -75.23 -58.89 23.44
CA PHE A 957 -74.53 -59.91 24.24
C PHE A 957 -73.24 -60.40 23.56
N ALA A 958 -72.23 -60.72 24.36
CA ALA A 958 -70.92 -61.19 23.91
C ALA A 958 -70.92 -62.73 23.80
N ASP A 959 -71.21 -63.26 22.61
CA ASP A 959 -70.85 -64.63 22.21
C ASP A 959 -70.89 -64.75 20.68
N ALA A 960 -69.75 -64.52 20.03
CA ALA A 960 -69.41 -65.12 18.73
C ALA A 960 -67.89 -64.97 18.51
N VAL A 961 -67.21 -66.10 18.58
CA VAL A 961 -65.78 -66.30 18.47
C VAL A 961 -65.53 -67.16 17.21
N LYS A 962 -64.35 -66.98 16.61
CA LYS A 962 -63.51 -67.93 15.82
C LYS A 962 -63.46 -67.88 14.29
N ASP A 963 -62.23 -67.55 13.84
CA ASP A 963 -61.26 -68.31 13.02
C ASP A 963 -61.68 -68.86 11.65
N GLU A 964 -60.92 -68.54 10.59
CA GLU A 964 -59.93 -69.45 9.95
C GLU A 964 -59.28 -68.87 8.65
N VAL A 965 -57.94 -68.70 8.68
CA VAL A 965 -56.91 -69.47 7.93
C VAL A 965 -56.86 -69.48 6.36
N VAL A 966 -55.72 -68.95 5.85
CA VAL A 966 -54.79 -69.46 4.78
C VAL A 966 -54.92 -69.06 3.28
N ASN A 967 -53.78 -68.51 2.80
CA ASN A 967 -52.99 -68.57 1.55
C ASN A 967 -53.66 -68.87 0.19
N GLU A 968 -53.20 -68.21 -0.88
CA GLU A 968 -52.05 -68.63 -1.73
C GLU A 968 -51.78 -67.58 -2.83
N ASP A 969 -50.48 -67.34 -3.05
CA ASP A 969 -49.72 -67.17 -4.30
C ASP A 969 -50.45 -66.70 -5.59
N GLU A 970 -49.87 -65.74 -6.33
CA GLU A 970 -48.85 -66.04 -7.36
C GLU A 970 -48.45 -64.75 -8.13
N GLU A 971 -47.18 -64.73 -8.55
CA GLU A 971 -46.50 -63.65 -9.27
C GLU A 971 -47.02 -63.43 -10.71
N ALA A 972 -46.97 -62.18 -11.19
CA ALA A 972 -46.59 -61.91 -12.58
C ALA A 972 -46.02 -60.49 -12.74
N ASN A 973 -44.70 -60.46 -12.80
CA ASN A 973 -43.83 -59.41 -13.28
C ASN A 973 -44.17 -59.05 -14.75
N ILE A 974 -44.13 -57.77 -15.16
CA ILE A 974 -43.58 -57.33 -16.46
C ILE A 974 -43.27 -55.81 -16.44
N LYS A 975 -42.02 -55.57 -16.79
CA LYS A 975 -41.28 -54.36 -17.15
C LYS A 975 -42.00 -53.33 -18.03
N SER A 976 -41.78 -52.05 -17.67
CA SER A 976 -41.43 -50.85 -18.47
C SER A 976 -42.09 -50.60 -19.84
N PRO A 977 -42.30 -49.30 -20.16
CA PRO A 977 -41.44 -48.74 -21.21
C PRO A 977 -40.97 -47.29 -20.94
N SER A 978 -39.69 -47.04 -21.23
CA SER A 978 -39.23 -45.77 -21.82
C SER A 978 -39.49 -45.82 -23.34
N PRO A 979 -39.26 -44.78 -24.16
CA PRO A 979 -38.92 -43.37 -23.87
C PRO A 979 -39.78 -42.39 -24.72
N GLU A 980 -39.37 -41.12 -24.74
CA GLU A 980 -39.54 -40.09 -25.78
C GLU A 980 -40.39 -38.84 -25.46
N VAL A 981 -39.64 -37.72 -25.44
CA VAL A 981 -39.93 -36.43 -26.08
C VAL A 981 -41.01 -35.53 -25.43
N MET A 982 -40.55 -34.64 -24.54
CA MET A 982 -40.44 -33.19 -24.80
C MET A 982 -39.45 -32.54 -23.84
#